data_AF-A0AAV5Q9V2-F1
#
_entry.id   AF-A0AAV5Q9V2-F1
#
_cell.length_a   1.000
_cell.length_b   1.000
_cell.length_c   1.000
_cell.angle_alpha   90.00
_cell.angle_beta   90.00
_cell.angle_gamma   90.00
#
_symmetry.space_group_name_H-M   'P 1'
#
loop_
_entity.id
_entity.type
_entity.pdbx_description
1 polymer ?
#
loop_
_entity_poly.entity_id
_entity_poly.type
_entity_poly.pdbx_seq_one_letter_code
_entity_poly.pdbx_strand_id
1 'polypeptide(L)'
;MLKQAVNRRLFANVGLGCLFGKSFKSSLHNSCFKNSKASYLCTKRSLSTLNENLNGTFSLTSAGSDSFNNQIQSEWMMKLNDKQLFQPYTKLFKKISHTNDALVKTSAWTSNLQHVLSIISSNPLLLNDSTDKKIIDMSVKSFKGLKSEESALVLVFHCIIKSLCPKYENQLAEETLKILKNQMKIEPHQLYLSEESLKSSIFGKDIGTIIVNPDVQISVQFLKRKIAETQNWKLNVECRDDNIFQWINSLLETSTTNSLLTLSKSKNKPAFIVYDLLLRQPKSELEYKCFFEFYESYSCELNLIDQEKLHLLKQFDLNFDRNLIIPPMFKNLFDYALRNKIDQIPILLNLFLKENHIADKRTLDQLGEMMWILSFDHSGEHINSPSKYHQISQTMLIKVINEIIVSERSLELDVSTMLGVSNLAYFKNKSKSIKMFNAAQKQFDHWQIQSFKQPSFKRVTPTSPHTSNISSSILNEMKIDYNIKFLCNSILLLSVDSENCDIIKQDLCGIFANIEPHVLFDYPEVYHFLFTKLHYHDMLDQNLNSNFFHQYLTRYKKDGFLSPLILDTFITTTNKFKIIQRILEDISWSDLDDNNIAHIISKLYKIAQSPIEEDVVGDPLQIARDLYTKAGTMSSRINSAYLLGEAAFTPLETCNRYMSLNDHFKVTTHTISSLFISVLRMPVGQQDISWNDQKPIDFALQEFNKQVAKEYGDVHDGLIYPNDQLFTVYIESLQTFKRTKELGQFLFKLVDLKYPLSEKLFRTYLDTFDTYDSRELIDCLNLYQKNFEILRACGTEWKLKETKKRLPVVKAKGKFESFVKDLEMNWEIIGRWDWPKN
;
A
#
# COMPACT_ATOMS: atom_id res chain seq x y z
N MET A 1 13.62 -24.90 -31.06
CA MET A 1 13.72 -26.06 -30.14
C MET A 1 14.45 -25.76 -28.81
N LEU A 2 15.66 -25.16 -28.78
CA LEU A 2 16.32 -24.78 -27.50
C LEU A 2 15.52 -23.73 -26.70
N LYS A 3 14.84 -22.77 -27.37
CA LYS A 3 13.92 -21.79 -26.75
C LYS A 3 12.66 -22.45 -26.12
N GLN A 4 12.08 -23.45 -26.78
CA GLN A 4 10.94 -24.21 -26.24
C GLN A 4 11.33 -25.09 -25.04
N ALA A 5 12.58 -25.56 -24.97
CA ALA A 5 13.10 -26.28 -23.82
C ALA A 5 13.32 -25.39 -22.59
N VAL A 6 13.63 -24.09 -22.80
CA VAL A 6 13.74 -23.10 -21.71
C VAL A 6 12.36 -22.73 -21.15
N ASN A 7 11.36 -22.51 -22.02
CA ASN A 7 9.98 -22.24 -21.58
C ASN A 7 9.35 -23.45 -20.87
N ARG A 8 9.57 -24.68 -21.36
CA ARG A 8 9.08 -25.89 -20.68
C ARG A 8 9.82 -26.19 -19.37
N ARG A 9 11.12 -25.87 -19.25
CA ARG A 9 11.87 -26.01 -17.98
C ARG A 9 11.44 -25.01 -16.91
N LEU A 10 11.10 -23.77 -17.28
CA LEU A 10 10.60 -22.76 -16.34
C LEU A 10 9.30 -23.23 -15.66
N PHE A 11 8.33 -23.75 -16.41
CA PHE A 11 7.08 -24.26 -15.84
C PHE A 11 7.22 -25.64 -15.17
N ALA A 12 8.11 -26.52 -15.67
CA ALA A 12 8.33 -27.84 -15.07
C ALA A 12 9.14 -27.80 -13.76
N ASN A 13 10.06 -26.83 -13.60
CA ASN A 13 10.91 -26.71 -12.41
C ASN A 13 10.23 -26.01 -11.22
N VAL A 14 9.11 -25.29 -11.42
CA VAL A 14 8.38 -24.57 -10.36
C VAL A 14 7.40 -25.49 -9.58
N GLY A 15 7.33 -26.79 -9.91
CA GLY A 15 6.56 -27.75 -9.11
C GLY A 15 5.05 -27.46 -9.05
N LEU A 16 4.50 -26.82 -10.10
CA LEU A 16 3.10 -26.37 -10.18
C LEU A 16 2.05 -27.50 -10.15
N GLY A 17 2.47 -28.77 -10.20
CA GLY A 17 1.57 -29.93 -10.16
C GLY A 17 0.76 -30.11 -8.87
N CYS A 18 1.09 -29.37 -7.80
CA CYS A 18 0.33 -29.37 -6.54
C CYS A 18 -0.68 -28.21 -6.43
N LEU A 19 -0.53 -27.12 -7.19
CA LEU A 19 -1.44 -25.96 -7.19
C LEU A 19 -2.57 -26.10 -8.21
N PHE A 20 -2.41 -26.98 -9.21
CA PHE A 20 -3.40 -27.21 -10.24
C PHE A 20 -3.96 -28.63 -10.14
N GLY A 21 -5.21 -28.74 -9.71
CA GLY A 21 -5.99 -29.96 -9.83
C GLY A 21 -5.93 -30.53 -11.26
N LYS A 22 -5.79 -31.86 -11.35
CA LYS A 22 -5.62 -32.67 -12.57
C LYS A 22 -6.28 -32.09 -13.85
N SER A 23 -5.49 -31.42 -14.70
CA SER A 23 -5.83 -31.31 -16.14
C SER A 23 -4.62 -31.22 -17.11
N PHE A 24 -3.38 -31.35 -16.63
CA PHE A 24 -2.21 -31.45 -17.52
C PHE A 24 -1.84 -32.92 -17.81
N LYS A 25 -2.67 -33.64 -18.57
CA LYS A 25 -2.25 -34.88 -19.26
C LYS A 25 -3.02 -35.09 -20.56
N SER A 26 -2.37 -34.81 -21.69
CA SER A 26 -2.58 -35.60 -22.90
C SER A 26 -1.30 -35.70 -23.73
N SER A 27 -0.99 -36.93 -24.13
CA SER A 27 0.09 -37.40 -25.02
C SER A 27 1.49 -37.64 -24.42
N LEU A 28 1.70 -38.85 -23.88
CA LEU A 28 2.56 -39.88 -24.50
C LEU A 28 2.72 -41.07 -23.54
N HIS A 29 2.54 -42.26 -24.09
CA HIS A 29 2.50 -43.56 -23.41
C HIS A 29 3.90 -44.16 -23.18
N ASN A 30 4.00 -44.89 -22.07
CA ASN A 30 4.82 -46.08 -21.79
C ASN A 30 6.35 -46.02 -21.97
N SER A 31 7.08 -46.10 -20.86
CA SER A 31 7.79 -47.33 -20.47
C SER A 31 8.50 -47.19 -19.11
N CYS A 32 8.63 -48.33 -18.43
CA CYS A 32 9.42 -48.63 -17.22
C CYS A 32 8.82 -48.28 -15.83
N PHE A 33 8.03 -49.26 -15.31
CA PHE A 33 8.27 -50.08 -14.09
C PHE A 33 8.85 -49.40 -12.82
N LYS A 34 8.50 -49.75 -11.58
CA LYS A 34 7.51 -50.61 -10.90
C LYS A 34 7.81 -50.41 -9.38
N ASN A 35 6.78 -50.56 -8.53
CA ASN A 35 6.83 -50.75 -7.06
C ASN A 35 7.31 -49.53 -6.24
N SER A 36 6.52 -48.95 -5.32
CA SER A 36 5.83 -49.61 -4.21
C SER A 36 4.44 -49.02 -3.93
N LYS A 37 3.42 -49.88 -3.97
CA LYS A 37 2.13 -49.67 -3.32
C LYS A 37 2.24 -50.07 -1.84
N ALA A 38 2.10 -49.09 -0.95
CA ALA A 38 1.64 -49.15 0.45
C ALA A 38 1.91 -47.75 1.01
N SER A 39 0.99 -46.92 1.49
CA SER A 39 -0.28 -47.14 2.15
C SER A 39 -1.25 -46.01 1.76
N TYR A 40 -2.28 -46.34 0.97
CA TYR A 40 -3.42 -45.46 0.71
C TYR A 40 -4.59 -46.09 1.47
N LEU A 41 -4.76 -45.73 2.75
CA LEU A 41 -5.94 -46.04 3.58
C LEU A 41 -5.72 -45.48 5.00
N CYS A 42 -5.71 -44.16 5.16
CA CYS A 42 -6.20 -43.46 6.36
C CYS A 42 -6.22 -41.95 6.08
N THR A 43 -7.09 -41.20 6.76
CA THR A 43 -7.28 -39.73 6.65
C THR A 43 -8.05 -39.18 5.44
N LYS A 44 -9.12 -39.87 5.01
CA LYS A 44 -10.21 -39.24 4.24
C LYS A 44 -11.51 -39.08 5.05
N ARG A 45 -11.42 -39.02 6.39
CA ARG A 45 -12.58 -39.05 7.31
C ARG A 45 -12.55 -38.06 8.48
N SER A 46 -11.76 -36.99 8.43
CA SER A 46 -11.70 -36.02 9.56
C SER A 46 -11.72 -34.54 9.16
N LEU A 47 -12.12 -34.20 7.93
CA LEU A 47 -12.22 -32.79 7.48
C LEU A 47 -13.59 -32.42 6.88
N SER A 48 -14.45 -33.39 6.56
CA SER A 48 -15.83 -33.11 6.14
C SER A 48 -16.79 -32.91 7.33
N THR A 49 -16.47 -33.45 8.50
CA THR A 49 -17.30 -33.35 9.71
C THR A 49 -17.07 -32.09 10.54
N LEU A 50 -16.10 -31.24 10.19
CA LEU A 50 -15.86 -29.95 10.86
C LEU A 50 -16.39 -28.75 10.06
N ASN A 51 -16.54 -28.86 8.74
CA ASN A 51 -17.07 -27.78 7.89
C ASN A 51 -18.60 -27.81 7.72
N GLU A 52 -19.27 -28.94 7.96
CA GLU A 52 -20.74 -29.00 7.91
C GLU A 52 -21.43 -28.43 9.17
N ASN A 53 -20.69 -28.19 10.27
CA ASN A 53 -21.22 -27.56 11.48
C ASN A 53 -21.09 -26.02 11.52
N LEU A 54 -20.54 -25.38 10.48
CA LEU A 54 -20.36 -23.92 10.42
C LEU A 54 -21.38 -23.19 9.53
N ASN A 55 -22.27 -23.91 8.85
CA ASN A 55 -23.31 -23.33 7.96
C ASN A 55 -24.75 -23.56 8.45
N GLY A 56 -24.94 -23.80 9.75
CA GLY A 56 -26.27 -23.82 10.36
C GLY A 56 -26.80 -22.40 10.56
N THR A 57 -27.73 -21.98 9.72
CA THR A 57 -28.66 -20.87 9.98
C THR A 57 -29.38 -21.14 11.31
N PHE A 58 -28.93 -20.50 12.39
CA PHE A 58 -29.62 -20.53 13.68
C PHE A 58 -30.86 -19.62 13.61
N SER A 59 -31.99 -20.21 13.25
CA SER A 59 -33.32 -19.71 13.58
C SER A 59 -33.58 -19.99 15.06
N LEU A 60 -33.45 -18.96 15.90
CA LEU A 60 -33.88 -19.01 17.31
C LEU A 60 -35.34 -18.55 17.41
N THR A 61 -36.27 -19.50 17.48
CA THR A 61 -37.62 -19.26 18.01
C THR A 61 -37.61 -19.42 19.53
N SER A 62 -37.91 -18.31 20.24
CA SER A 62 -38.66 -18.15 21.51
C SER A 62 -38.51 -19.23 22.62
N ALA A 63 -38.33 -18.94 23.90
CA ALA A 63 -38.75 -17.79 24.70
C ALA A 63 -37.94 -17.78 26.02
N GLY A 64 -37.52 -16.59 26.47
CA GLY A 64 -36.85 -16.38 27.75
C GLY A 64 -35.69 -15.37 27.75
N SER A 65 -35.24 -14.93 26.57
CA SER A 65 -34.03 -14.08 26.38
C SER A 65 -34.29 -12.57 26.31
N ASP A 66 -35.54 -12.14 26.27
CA ASP A 66 -35.87 -10.79 25.76
C ASP A 66 -35.64 -9.65 26.78
N SER A 67 -35.48 -9.97 28.07
CA SER A 67 -35.18 -8.94 29.09
C SER A 67 -33.68 -8.72 29.33
N PHE A 68 -32.81 -9.67 28.94
CA PHE A 68 -31.36 -9.59 29.16
C PHE A 68 -30.60 -9.11 27.92
N ASN A 69 -31.08 -9.45 26.71
CA ASN A 69 -30.50 -8.98 25.45
C ASN A 69 -30.59 -7.45 25.28
N ASN A 70 -31.63 -6.83 25.84
CA ASN A 70 -31.84 -5.38 25.76
C ASN A 70 -30.99 -4.56 26.77
N GLN A 71 -30.37 -5.19 27.79
CA GLN A 71 -29.59 -4.47 28.80
C GLN A 71 -28.08 -4.36 28.49
N ILE A 72 -27.55 -5.12 27.52
CA ILE A 72 -26.10 -5.12 27.19
C ILE A 72 -25.80 -4.64 25.76
N GLN A 73 -26.80 -4.24 24.97
CA GLN A 73 -26.57 -3.52 23.70
C GLN A 73 -26.31 -2.01 23.94
N SER A 74 -25.40 -1.68 24.85
CA SER A 74 -24.93 -0.31 24.98
C SER A 74 -24.26 0.12 23.67
N GLU A 75 -24.60 1.31 23.16
CA GLU A 75 -24.17 1.82 21.85
C GLU A 75 -22.64 1.77 21.66
N TRP A 76 -21.87 2.00 22.73
CA TRP A 76 -20.42 1.95 22.72
C TRP A 76 -19.84 0.54 22.52
N MET A 77 -20.53 -0.52 22.97
CA MET A 77 -20.11 -1.92 22.73
C MET A 77 -20.30 -2.32 21.26
N MET A 78 -21.39 -1.89 20.63
CA MET A 78 -21.58 -2.10 19.19
C MET A 78 -20.49 -1.38 18.40
N LYS A 79 -20.19 -0.12 18.76
CA LYS A 79 -19.07 0.64 18.17
C LYS A 79 -17.73 -0.07 18.35
N LEU A 80 -17.45 -0.61 19.54
CA LEU A 80 -16.22 -1.37 19.75
C LEU A 80 -16.19 -2.63 18.85
N ASN A 81 -17.28 -3.38 18.75
CA ASN A 81 -17.37 -4.57 17.88
C ASN A 81 -17.10 -4.22 16.42
N ASP A 82 -17.74 -3.17 15.92
CA ASP A 82 -17.58 -2.69 14.56
C ASP A 82 -16.13 -2.26 14.30
N LYS A 83 -15.49 -1.52 15.22
CA LYS A 83 -14.08 -1.15 15.13
C LYS A 83 -13.18 -2.39 15.04
N GLN A 84 -13.38 -3.35 15.94
CA GLN A 84 -12.52 -4.53 16.09
C GLN A 84 -12.61 -5.48 14.89
N LEU A 85 -13.70 -5.46 14.11
CA LEU A 85 -13.82 -6.25 12.88
C LEU A 85 -12.79 -5.87 11.80
N PHE A 86 -12.22 -4.65 11.86
CA PHE A 86 -11.34 -4.14 10.82
C PHE A 86 -9.88 -3.94 11.27
N GLN A 87 -9.55 -4.26 12.53
CA GLN A 87 -8.16 -4.19 13.00
C GLN A 87 -7.39 -5.49 12.72
N PRO A 88 -6.21 -5.45 12.05
CA PRO A 88 -5.45 -6.63 11.66
C PRO A 88 -5.13 -7.57 12.84
N TYR A 89 -4.71 -6.99 13.97
CA TYR A 89 -4.39 -7.77 15.16
C TYR A 89 -5.60 -8.47 15.77
N THR A 90 -6.79 -7.86 15.70
CA THR A 90 -7.99 -8.47 16.29
C THR A 90 -8.47 -9.66 15.47
N LYS A 91 -8.44 -9.57 14.14
CA LYS A 91 -8.71 -10.73 13.27
C LYS A 91 -7.74 -11.87 13.56
N LEU A 92 -6.46 -11.54 13.71
CA LEU A 92 -5.42 -12.51 14.01
C LEU A 92 -5.58 -13.13 15.40
N PHE A 93 -5.81 -12.31 16.43
CA PHE A 93 -6.06 -12.80 17.78
C PHE A 93 -7.28 -13.71 17.82
N LYS A 94 -8.39 -13.36 17.17
CA LYS A 94 -9.56 -14.25 17.04
C LYS A 94 -9.18 -15.56 16.33
N LYS A 95 -8.46 -15.49 15.20
CA LYS A 95 -8.03 -16.69 14.44
C LYS A 95 -7.13 -17.62 15.25
N ILE A 96 -6.20 -17.08 16.03
CA ILE A 96 -5.23 -17.86 16.82
C ILE A 96 -5.82 -18.28 18.19
N SER A 97 -6.65 -17.45 18.83
CA SER A 97 -7.25 -17.76 20.15
C SER A 97 -8.18 -18.96 20.10
N HIS A 98 -8.91 -19.15 18.99
CA HIS A 98 -9.78 -20.30 18.79
C HIS A 98 -9.01 -21.62 18.56
N THR A 99 -7.70 -21.57 18.31
CA THR A 99 -6.91 -22.74 17.91
C THR A 99 -5.80 -23.12 18.89
N ASN A 100 -5.41 -22.25 19.84
CA ASN A 100 -4.25 -22.51 20.69
C ASN A 100 -4.41 -22.04 22.15
N ASP A 101 -4.73 -22.98 23.06
CA ASP A 101 -4.77 -22.78 24.52
C ASP A 101 -3.45 -22.20 25.11
N ALA A 102 -2.31 -22.39 24.45
CA ALA A 102 -1.02 -21.86 24.90
C ALA A 102 -0.87 -20.36 24.63
N LEU A 103 -1.44 -19.82 23.54
CA LEU A 103 -1.54 -18.37 23.29
C LEU A 103 -2.37 -17.71 24.36
N VAL A 104 -3.51 -18.32 24.70
CA VAL A 104 -4.37 -17.82 25.76
C VAL A 104 -3.62 -17.81 27.11
N LYS A 105 -2.77 -18.82 27.38
CA LYS A 105 -1.91 -18.90 28.58
C LYS A 105 -0.68 -17.99 28.59
N THR A 106 -0.21 -17.48 27.45
CA THR A 106 1.00 -16.62 27.33
C THR A 106 0.67 -15.16 27.06
N SER A 107 -0.42 -14.86 26.36
CA SER A 107 -1.06 -13.53 26.38
C SER A 107 -1.42 -13.08 27.80
N ALA A 108 -1.60 -14.05 28.70
CA ALA A 108 -1.62 -13.91 30.14
C ALA A 108 -0.39 -13.24 30.76
N TRP A 109 0.67 -12.96 30.01
CA TRP A 109 1.88 -12.30 30.48
C TRP A 109 2.08 -10.93 29.83
N THR A 110 1.27 -10.58 28.83
CA THR A 110 1.46 -9.40 28.01
C THR A 110 0.24 -8.49 28.10
N SER A 111 0.47 -7.23 28.47
CA SER A 111 -0.52 -6.17 28.64
C SER A 111 -1.23 -5.73 27.35
N ASN A 112 -1.52 -6.63 26.40
CA ASN A 112 -1.89 -6.24 25.05
C ASN A 112 -3.34 -5.74 24.96
N LEU A 113 -3.49 -4.42 24.83
CA LEU A 113 -4.76 -3.69 24.70
C LEU A 113 -5.62 -4.27 23.57
N GLN A 114 -5.04 -4.63 22.43
CA GLN A 114 -5.79 -5.18 21.28
C GLN A 114 -6.45 -6.52 21.61
N HIS A 115 -5.75 -7.37 22.35
CA HIS A 115 -6.31 -8.65 22.80
C HIS A 115 -7.49 -8.43 23.76
N VAL A 116 -7.35 -7.50 24.72
CA VAL A 116 -8.43 -7.16 25.66
C VAL A 116 -9.64 -6.58 24.93
N LEU A 117 -9.43 -5.63 24.02
CA LEU A 117 -10.51 -5.06 23.20
C LEU A 117 -11.20 -6.13 22.35
N SER A 118 -10.45 -7.10 21.82
CA SER A 118 -11.01 -8.21 21.05
C SER A 118 -11.91 -9.12 21.89
N ILE A 119 -11.53 -9.42 23.15
CA ILE A 119 -12.33 -10.24 24.08
C ILE A 119 -13.59 -9.50 24.52
N ILE A 120 -13.46 -8.22 24.88
CA ILE A 120 -14.61 -7.38 25.24
C ILE A 120 -15.62 -7.38 24.07
N SER A 121 -15.13 -7.38 22.84
CA SER A 121 -15.99 -7.34 21.65
C SER A 121 -16.69 -8.65 21.27
N SER A 122 -16.25 -9.81 21.77
CA SER A 122 -16.65 -11.11 21.17
C SER A 122 -17.97 -11.70 21.67
N ASN A 123 -18.46 -11.39 22.88
CA ASN A 123 -19.86 -11.63 23.31
C ASN A 123 -20.10 -11.24 24.79
N PRO A 124 -21.17 -10.51 25.16
CA PRO A 124 -21.52 -10.28 26.56
C PRO A 124 -22.27 -11.43 27.26
N LEU A 125 -22.80 -12.41 26.51
CA LEU A 125 -23.70 -13.47 27.03
C LEU A 125 -23.13 -14.89 27.07
N LEU A 126 -21.92 -15.12 26.57
CA LEU A 126 -21.22 -16.43 26.62
C LEU A 126 -20.25 -16.56 27.80
N LEU A 127 -20.38 -15.72 28.83
CA LEU A 127 -19.61 -15.81 30.08
C LEU A 127 -19.95 -17.03 30.97
N ASN A 128 -20.71 -18.00 30.43
CA ASN A 128 -21.14 -19.20 31.13
C ASN A 128 -20.35 -20.46 30.74
N ASP A 129 -19.57 -20.45 29.65
CA ASP A 129 -18.79 -21.62 29.24
C ASP A 129 -17.37 -21.65 29.85
N SER A 130 -16.97 -22.85 30.30
CA SER A 130 -15.73 -23.11 31.05
C SER A 130 -14.43 -22.79 30.28
N THR A 131 -14.50 -22.61 28.96
CA THR A 131 -13.40 -22.20 28.07
C THR A 131 -13.25 -20.68 28.00
N ASP A 132 -14.35 -19.91 28.01
CA ASP A 132 -14.32 -18.44 27.97
C ASP A 132 -14.04 -17.83 29.34
N LYS A 133 -14.48 -18.49 30.42
CA LYS A 133 -13.99 -18.21 31.79
C LYS A 133 -12.49 -18.42 31.90
N LYS A 134 -11.91 -19.44 31.25
CA LYS A 134 -10.45 -19.65 31.18
C LYS A 134 -9.74 -18.59 30.34
N ILE A 135 -10.33 -18.10 29.25
CA ILE A 135 -9.73 -17.05 28.40
C ILE A 135 -9.71 -15.70 29.13
N ILE A 136 -10.79 -15.36 29.82
CA ILE A 136 -10.86 -14.17 30.68
C ILE A 136 -9.94 -14.35 31.89
N ASP A 137 -9.97 -15.50 32.58
CA ASP A 137 -9.03 -15.84 33.67
C ASP A 137 -7.56 -15.88 33.25
N MET A 138 -7.27 -15.93 31.95
CA MET A 138 -5.90 -15.95 31.44
C MET A 138 -5.43 -14.60 30.93
N SER A 139 -6.24 -13.71 30.32
CA SER A 139 -5.87 -12.26 30.19
C SER A 139 -5.42 -11.64 31.54
N VAL A 140 -5.95 -12.26 32.59
CA VAL A 140 -5.91 -12.00 34.01
C VAL A 140 -4.53 -12.32 34.64
N LYS A 141 -3.70 -13.30 34.23
CA LYS A 141 -2.37 -13.50 34.89
C LYS A 141 -1.33 -12.38 34.67
N SER A 142 -1.60 -11.42 33.77
CA SER A 142 -0.67 -10.31 33.44
C SER A 142 -0.69 -9.21 34.53
N PHE A 143 -1.68 -9.27 35.42
CA PHE A 143 -1.87 -8.35 36.53
C PHE A 143 -0.91 -8.55 37.71
N LYS A 144 -0.14 -9.65 37.75
CA LYS A 144 0.95 -9.81 38.72
C LYS A 144 2.14 -8.91 38.33
N GLY A 145 1.97 -7.61 38.58
CA GLY A 145 3.05 -6.62 38.54
C GLY A 145 2.68 -5.24 38.01
N LEU A 146 1.53 -5.05 37.32
CA LEU A 146 1.10 -3.78 36.70
C LEU A 146 2.28 -2.89 36.23
N LYS A 147 3.15 -3.46 35.39
CA LYS A 147 4.44 -2.84 35.06
C LYS A 147 4.32 -1.74 33.98
N SER A 148 3.30 -1.80 33.13
CA SER A 148 3.12 -0.89 31.99
C SER A 148 1.90 0.01 32.13
N GLU A 149 1.92 1.15 31.45
CA GLU A 149 0.78 2.06 31.30
C GLU A 149 -0.43 1.38 30.65
N GLU A 150 -0.18 0.52 29.67
CA GLU A 150 -1.21 -0.25 28.93
C GLU A 150 -2.00 -1.17 29.89
N SER A 151 -1.33 -1.86 30.82
CA SER A 151 -1.99 -2.67 31.86
C SER A 151 -2.85 -1.84 32.81
N ALA A 152 -2.40 -0.64 33.17
CA ALA A 152 -3.16 0.25 34.04
C ALA A 152 -4.43 0.76 33.33
N LEU A 153 -4.36 1.04 32.03
CA LEU A 153 -5.54 1.40 31.23
C LEU A 153 -6.52 0.23 31.07
N VAL A 154 -6.03 -0.99 30.88
CA VAL A 154 -6.88 -2.18 30.86
C VAL A 154 -7.68 -2.34 32.16
N LEU A 155 -7.06 -2.05 33.32
CA LEU A 155 -7.78 -2.02 34.60
C LEU A 155 -8.91 -0.98 34.60
N VAL A 156 -8.68 0.21 34.03
CA VAL A 156 -9.72 1.24 33.89
C VAL A 156 -10.89 0.72 33.06
N PHE A 157 -10.64 0.05 31.92
CA PHE A 157 -11.70 -0.56 31.12
C PHE A 157 -12.52 -1.60 31.89
N HIS A 158 -11.87 -2.47 32.67
CA HIS A 158 -12.59 -3.42 33.53
C HIS A 158 -13.48 -2.72 34.56
N CYS A 159 -13.01 -1.63 35.17
CA CYS A 159 -13.79 -0.86 36.13
C CYS A 159 -14.98 -0.15 35.46
N ILE A 160 -14.78 0.40 34.26
CA ILE A 160 -15.86 1.00 33.45
C ILE A 160 -16.92 -0.06 33.16
N ILE A 161 -16.54 -1.23 32.64
CA ILE A 161 -17.47 -2.33 32.33
C ILE A 161 -18.24 -2.75 33.58
N LYS A 162 -17.56 -2.94 34.72
CA LYS A 162 -18.19 -3.31 35.99
C LYS A 162 -19.18 -2.25 36.48
N SER A 163 -18.87 -0.96 36.27
CA SER A 163 -19.76 0.14 36.66
C SER A 163 -21.06 0.16 35.84
N LEU A 164 -21.00 -0.26 34.57
CA LEU A 164 -22.16 -0.31 33.66
C LEU A 164 -22.91 -1.64 33.76
N CYS A 165 -22.19 -2.72 34.04
CA CYS A 165 -22.73 -4.07 34.19
C CYS A 165 -22.25 -4.65 35.54
N PRO A 166 -23.02 -4.45 36.62
CA PRO A 166 -22.63 -4.94 37.96
C PRO A 166 -22.47 -6.46 38.07
N LYS A 167 -23.02 -7.22 37.12
CA LYS A 167 -22.89 -8.69 37.04
C LYS A 167 -21.55 -9.14 36.44
N TYR A 168 -20.77 -8.23 35.88
CA TYR A 168 -19.43 -8.52 35.38
C TYR A 168 -18.46 -8.74 36.55
N GLU A 169 -17.89 -9.94 36.63
CA GLU A 169 -16.89 -10.30 37.65
C GLU A 169 -15.52 -10.56 37.00
N ASN A 170 -14.48 -9.99 37.60
CA ASN A 170 -13.08 -10.24 37.22
C ASN A 170 -12.23 -10.31 38.49
N GLN A 171 -11.88 -11.53 38.91
CA GLN A 171 -11.23 -11.77 40.18
C GLN A 171 -9.87 -11.07 40.31
N LEU A 172 -9.04 -11.02 39.26
CA LEU A 172 -7.74 -10.34 39.37
C LEU A 172 -7.83 -8.83 39.25
N ALA A 173 -8.78 -8.28 38.50
CA ALA A 173 -9.04 -6.83 38.57
C ALA A 173 -9.47 -6.44 40.00
N GLU A 174 -10.28 -7.26 40.65
CA GLU A 174 -10.70 -7.05 42.04
C GLU A 174 -9.57 -7.24 43.05
N GLU A 175 -8.75 -8.28 42.93
CA GLU A 175 -7.54 -8.46 43.75
C GLU A 175 -6.57 -7.29 43.57
N THR A 176 -6.41 -6.83 42.33
CA THR A 176 -5.57 -5.68 42.00
C THR A 176 -6.12 -4.41 42.65
N LEU A 177 -7.42 -4.12 42.53
CA LEU A 177 -8.06 -2.99 43.20
C LEU A 177 -7.91 -3.08 44.72
N LYS A 178 -8.02 -4.28 45.31
CA LYS A 178 -7.76 -4.50 46.75
C LYS A 178 -6.30 -4.18 47.11
N ILE A 179 -5.33 -4.58 46.30
CA ILE A 179 -3.90 -4.23 46.48
C ILE A 179 -3.71 -2.71 46.39
N LEU A 180 -4.28 -2.06 45.38
CA LEU A 180 -4.17 -0.61 45.20
C LEU A 180 -4.77 0.16 46.38
N LYS A 181 -5.94 -0.27 46.88
CA LYS A 181 -6.61 0.30 48.05
C LYS A 181 -5.83 0.06 49.34
N ASN A 182 -5.49 -1.21 49.62
CA ASN A 182 -5.04 -1.61 50.95
C ASN A 182 -3.52 -1.52 51.14
N GLN A 183 -2.75 -1.81 50.08
CA GLN A 183 -1.28 -1.82 50.14
C GLN A 183 -0.67 -0.52 49.60
N MET A 184 -1.13 -0.03 48.45
CA MET A 184 -0.63 1.21 47.84
C MET A 184 -1.34 2.47 48.32
N LYS A 185 -2.41 2.32 49.13
CA LYS A 185 -3.19 3.42 49.72
C LYS A 185 -3.63 4.46 48.68
N ILE A 186 -4.10 3.99 47.53
CA ILE A 186 -4.70 4.86 46.51
C ILE A 186 -6.16 5.10 46.88
N GLU A 187 -6.48 6.34 47.22
CA GLU A 187 -7.85 6.75 47.54
C GLU A 187 -8.62 7.17 46.28
N PRO A 188 -9.95 6.97 46.27
CA PRO A 188 -10.80 7.45 45.19
C PRO A 188 -10.75 8.98 45.14
N HIS A 189 -10.39 9.52 43.98
CA HIS A 189 -10.37 10.95 43.72
C HIS A 189 -11.45 11.30 42.71
N GLN A 190 -12.21 12.37 43.00
CA GLN A 190 -13.25 12.84 42.09
C GLN A 190 -12.63 13.21 40.74
N LEU A 191 -13.23 12.70 39.67
CA LEU A 191 -12.80 12.96 38.30
C LEU A 191 -13.46 14.25 37.80
N TYR A 192 -12.65 15.18 37.30
CA TYR A 192 -13.12 16.47 36.80
C TYR A 192 -13.06 16.51 35.27
N LEU A 193 -14.21 16.33 34.64
CA LEU A 193 -14.37 16.44 33.19
C LEU A 193 -15.03 17.77 32.82
N SER A 194 -14.53 18.41 31.78
CA SER A 194 -15.17 19.56 31.16
C SER A 194 -16.54 19.21 30.57
N GLU A 195 -17.41 20.20 30.45
CA GLU A 195 -18.74 20.03 29.83
C GLU A 195 -18.64 19.50 28.39
N GLU A 196 -17.60 19.91 27.67
CA GLU A 196 -17.30 19.43 26.33
C GLU A 196 -16.99 17.92 26.32
N SER A 197 -16.07 17.45 27.18
CA SER A 197 -15.72 16.03 27.30
C SER A 197 -16.92 15.15 27.70
N LEU A 198 -17.81 15.68 28.54
CA LEU A 198 -19.04 14.99 28.93
C LEU A 198 -20.00 14.85 27.75
N LYS A 199 -20.20 15.93 26.97
CA LYS A 199 -21.07 15.93 25.78
C LYS A 199 -20.54 15.04 24.66
N SER A 200 -19.23 14.98 24.47
CA SER A 200 -18.58 14.18 23.43
C SER A 200 -18.27 12.74 23.87
N SER A 201 -18.74 12.32 25.05
CA SER A 201 -18.44 10.99 25.59
C SER A 201 -19.15 9.89 24.79
N ILE A 202 -18.40 8.85 24.42
CA ILE A 202 -18.99 7.67 23.74
C ILE A 202 -19.97 6.90 24.64
N PHE A 203 -19.87 7.12 25.95
CA PHE A 203 -20.76 6.52 26.96
C PHE A 203 -22.08 7.28 27.14
N GLY A 204 -22.26 8.43 26.46
CA GLY A 204 -23.51 9.19 26.49
C GLY A 204 -24.00 9.47 27.92
N LYS A 205 -25.25 9.06 28.22
CA LYS A 205 -25.86 9.27 29.55
C LYS A 205 -25.19 8.47 30.66
N ASP A 206 -24.49 7.39 30.32
CA ASP A 206 -23.88 6.48 31.30
C ASP A 206 -22.58 7.05 31.90
N ILE A 207 -22.03 8.11 31.30
CA ILE A 207 -20.79 8.75 31.79
C ILE A 207 -20.92 9.21 33.25
N GLY A 208 -22.11 9.63 33.67
CA GLY A 208 -22.37 10.05 35.06
C GLY A 208 -22.14 8.91 36.06
N THR A 209 -22.56 7.69 35.72
CA THR A 209 -22.37 6.49 36.55
C THR A 209 -20.90 6.07 36.59
N ILE A 210 -20.18 6.23 35.47
CA ILE A 210 -18.77 5.87 35.36
C ILE A 210 -17.90 6.76 36.24
N ILE A 211 -18.06 8.09 36.17
CA ILE A 211 -17.16 9.05 36.83
C ILE A 211 -17.32 9.09 38.36
N VAL A 212 -18.49 8.69 38.88
CA VAL A 212 -18.74 8.61 40.34
C VAL A 212 -18.35 7.26 40.94
N ASN A 213 -18.01 6.27 40.11
CA ASN A 213 -17.67 4.94 40.61
C ASN A 213 -16.28 4.93 41.27
N PRO A 214 -16.16 4.50 42.55
CA PRO A 214 -14.88 4.52 43.27
C PRO A 214 -13.78 3.65 42.64
N ASP A 215 -14.13 2.52 42.01
CA ASP A 215 -13.16 1.63 41.37
C ASP A 215 -12.60 2.26 40.08
N VAL A 216 -13.44 2.99 39.33
CA VAL A 216 -13.00 3.80 38.18
C VAL A 216 -12.07 4.92 38.64
N GLN A 217 -12.43 5.64 39.70
CA GLN A 217 -11.60 6.72 40.25
C GLN A 217 -10.21 6.22 40.68
N ILE A 218 -10.15 5.08 41.36
CA ILE A 218 -8.88 4.47 41.82
C ILE A 218 -8.03 3.99 40.65
N SER A 219 -8.64 3.31 39.67
CA SER A 219 -7.92 2.82 38.50
C SER A 219 -7.38 3.95 37.62
N VAL A 220 -8.13 5.05 37.46
CA VAL A 220 -7.65 6.26 36.75
C VAL A 220 -6.49 6.91 37.49
N GLN A 221 -6.57 7.06 38.82
CA GLN A 221 -5.46 7.59 39.62
C GLN A 221 -4.21 6.71 39.51
N PHE A 222 -4.39 5.39 39.47
CA PHE A 222 -3.28 4.46 39.26
C PHE A 222 -2.65 4.62 37.87
N LEU A 223 -3.45 4.74 36.82
CA LEU A 223 -2.95 5.03 35.46
C LEU A 223 -2.15 6.34 35.42
N LYS A 224 -2.67 7.41 36.05
CA LYS A 224 -1.96 8.70 36.13
C LYS A 224 -0.59 8.56 36.78
N ARG A 225 -0.52 7.87 37.92
CA ARG A 225 0.76 7.61 38.62
C ARG A 225 1.72 6.82 37.74
N LYS A 226 1.22 5.80 37.03
CA LYS A 226 2.05 5.01 36.11
C LYS A 226 2.64 5.84 34.98
N ILE A 227 1.83 6.67 34.32
CA ILE A 227 2.31 7.57 33.26
C ILE A 227 3.31 8.60 33.80
N ALA A 228 3.08 9.11 35.01
CA ALA A 228 4.02 10.03 35.65
C ALA A 228 5.36 9.36 35.98
N GLU A 229 5.35 8.10 36.41
CA GLU A 229 6.55 7.31 36.68
C GLU A 229 7.35 7.00 35.41
N THR A 230 6.69 6.71 34.30
CA THR A 230 7.32 6.27 33.05
C THR A 230 7.72 7.42 32.13
N GLN A 231 6.90 8.47 32.04
CA GLN A 231 7.08 9.58 31.10
C GLN A 231 7.43 10.92 31.76
N ASN A 232 7.53 10.96 33.10
CA ASN A 232 7.74 12.20 33.87
C ASN A 232 6.66 13.28 33.64
N TRP A 233 5.43 12.85 33.31
CA TRP A 233 4.29 13.75 33.10
C TRP A 233 3.68 14.21 34.42
N LYS A 234 3.18 15.45 34.48
CA LYS A 234 2.49 15.97 35.67
C LYS A 234 1.04 15.50 35.67
N LEU A 235 0.64 14.96 36.82
CA LEU A 235 -0.68 14.34 37.03
C LEU A 235 -1.88 15.24 36.66
N ASN A 236 -1.74 16.56 36.84
CA ASN A 236 -2.84 17.53 36.68
C ASN A 236 -2.69 18.44 35.44
N VAL A 237 -1.67 18.23 34.60
CA VAL A 237 -1.46 19.02 33.38
C VAL A 237 -1.54 18.10 32.17
N GLU A 238 -0.57 17.19 32.03
CA GLU A 238 -0.51 16.26 30.90
C GLU A 238 -1.48 15.08 31.11
N CYS A 239 -1.65 14.61 32.35
CA CYS A 239 -2.56 13.51 32.70
C CYS A 239 -3.90 13.97 33.33
N ARG A 240 -4.39 15.17 33.00
CA ARG A 240 -5.71 15.64 33.47
C ARG A 240 -6.83 14.66 33.05
N ASP A 241 -7.91 14.59 33.84
CA ASP A 241 -9.00 13.62 33.62
C ASP A 241 -9.60 13.74 32.21
N ASP A 242 -9.77 14.97 31.71
CA ASP A 242 -10.21 15.24 30.34
C ASP A 242 -9.36 14.51 29.29
N ASN A 243 -8.02 14.53 29.41
CA ASN A 243 -7.15 13.88 28.44
C ASN A 243 -7.32 12.36 28.50
N ILE A 244 -7.42 11.78 29.70
CA ILE A 244 -7.61 10.34 29.88
C ILE A 244 -8.91 9.87 29.25
N PHE A 245 -10.01 10.59 29.48
CA PHE A 245 -11.30 10.26 28.88
C PHE A 245 -11.33 10.52 27.37
N GLN A 246 -10.59 11.51 26.86
CA GLN A 246 -10.38 11.68 25.41
C GLN A 246 -9.61 10.49 24.81
N TRP A 247 -8.58 9.96 25.49
CA TRP A 247 -7.88 8.76 25.04
C TRP A 247 -8.81 7.55 25.00
N ILE A 248 -9.62 7.34 26.04
CA ILE A 248 -10.61 6.25 26.11
C ILE A 248 -11.65 6.40 24.99
N ASN A 249 -12.22 7.59 24.80
CA ASN A 249 -13.19 7.86 23.74
C ASN A 249 -12.59 7.55 22.36
N SER A 250 -11.34 7.98 22.11
CA SER A 250 -10.64 7.70 20.86
C SER A 250 -10.44 6.20 20.62
N LEU A 251 -10.07 5.44 21.65
CA LEU A 251 -9.89 3.99 21.56
C LEU A 251 -11.20 3.26 21.22
N LEU A 252 -12.34 3.75 21.70
CA LEU A 252 -13.64 3.11 21.47
C LEU A 252 -14.36 3.62 20.22
N GLU A 253 -13.90 4.73 19.63
CA GLU A 253 -14.49 5.33 18.43
C GLU A 253 -14.27 4.45 17.18
N THR A 254 -15.33 4.25 16.38
CA THR A 254 -15.28 3.47 15.13
C THR A 254 -14.65 4.25 13.99
N SER A 255 -15.00 5.53 13.88
CA SER A 255 -14.51 6.40 12.81
C SER A 255 -13.09 6.85 13.12
N THR A 256 -12.15 6.54 12.22
CA THR A 256 -10.77 7.02 12.29
C THR A 256 -10.74 8.55 12.35
N THR A 257 -11.54 9.23 11.53
CA THR A 257 -11.69 10.69 11.55
C THR A 257 -12.15 11.21 12.92
N ASN A 258 -13.18 10.63 13.54
CA ASN A 258 -13.66 11.08 14.86
C ASN A 258 -12.63 10.80 15.97
N SER A 259 -11.91 9.68 15.87
CA SER A 259 -10.82 9.34 16.78
C SER A 259 -9.70 10.39 16.70
N LEU A 260 -9.30 10.79 15.48
CA LEU A 260 -8.35 11.88 15.26
C LEU A 260 -8.82 13.21 15.84
N LEU A 261 -10.09 13.59 15.60
CA LEU A 261 -10.68 14.82 16.14
C LEU A 261 -10.76 14.81 17.67
N THR A 262 -10.96 13.65 18.28
CA THR A 262 -10.96 13.51 19.74
C THR A 262 -9.54 13.68 20.29
N LEU A 263 -8.54 13.08 19.63
CA LEU A 263 -7.14 13.15 20.05
C LEU A 263 -6.49 14.50 19.77
N SER A 264 -6.92 15.25 18.76
CA SER A 264 -6.36 16.58 18.45
C SER A 264 -6.52 17.57 19.62
N LYS A 265 -7.52 17.35 20.48
CA LYS A 265 -7.77 18.13 21.71
C LYS A 265 -6.83 17.79 22.86
N SER A 266 -6.17 16.63 22.81
CA SER A 266 -5.16 16.21 23.79
C SER A 266 -3.77 16.56 23.28
N LYS A 267 -3.10 17.55 23.90
CA LYS A 267 -1.73 17.93 23.52
C LYS A 267 -0.75 16.77 23.70
N ASN A 268 -0.85 16.05 24.81
CA ASN A 268 0.01 14.90 25.12
C ASN A 268 -0.76 13.60 24.87
N LYS A 269 -0.10 12.61 24.25
CA LYS A 269 -0.70 11.34 23.85
C LYS A 269 0.29 10.21 24.19
N PRO A 270 -0.07 9.25 25.04
CA PRO A 270 0.79 8.10 25.29
C PRO A 270 1.03 7.28 24.02
N ALA A 271 2.21 6.70 23.86
CA ALA A 271 2.59 5.95 22.66
C ALA A 271 1.60 4.81 22.34
N PHE A 272 1.07 4.12 23.36
CA PHE A 272 0.11 3.03 23.17
C PHE A 272 -1.25 3.52 22.61
N ILE A 273 -1.65 4.77 22.84
CA ILE A 273 -2.85 5.38 22.23
C ILE A 273 -2.61 5.68 20.77
N VAL A 274 -1.45 6.27 20.45
CA VAL A 274 -1.05 6.56 19.07
C VAL A 274 -0.89 5.26 18.28
N TYR A 275 -0.33 4.23 18.89
CA TYR A 275 -0.21 2.90 18.29
C TYR A 275 -1.57 2.28 17.92
N ASP A 276 -2.58 2.27 18.81
CA ASP A 276 -3.93 1.77 18.47
C ASP A 276 -4.53 2.52 17.28
N LEU A 277 -4.32 3.83 17.21
CA LEU A 277 -4.81 4.66 16.12
C LEU A 277 -4.14 4.24 14.79
N LEU A 278 -2.81 4.15 14.77
CA LEU A 278 -2.04 3.82 13.56
C LEU A 278 -2.21 2.37 13.08
N LEU A 279 -2.75 1.49 13.92
CA LEU A 279 -3.19 0.15 13.51
C LEU A 279 -4.47 0.13 12.67
N ARG A 280 -5.16 1.26 12.56
CA ARG A 280 -6.29 1.41 11.64
C ARG A 280 -5.77 1.67 10.23
N GLN A 281 -6.51 1.25 9.22
CA GLN A 281 -6.20 1.61 7.84
C GLN A 281 -6.78 3.00 7.56
N PRO A 282 -5.97 3.98 7.11
CA PRO A 282 -6.50 5.28 6.72
C PRO A 282 -7.38 5.12 5.47
N LYS A 283 -8.55 5.76 5.49
CA LYS A 283 -9.52 5.74 4.38
C LYS A 283 -9.50 7.01 3.55
N SER A 284 -8.94 8.10 4.08
CA SER A 284 -8.82 9.38 3.38
C SER A 284 -7.40 9.93 3.42
N GLU A 285 -7.12 10.87 2.50
CA GLU A 285 -5.84 11.57 2.44
C GLU A 285 -5.55 12.35 3.73
N LEU A 286 -6.58 12.94 4.34
CA LEU A 286 -6.47 13.68 5.60
C LEU A 286 -6.10 12.74 6.76
N GLU A 287 -6.77 11.58 6.86
CA GLU A 287 -6.46 10.58 7.88
C GLU A 287 -5.02 10.09 7.74
N TYR A 288 -4.60 9.78 6.51
CA TYR A 288 -3.23 9.35 6.24
C TYR A 288 -2.20 10.44 6.58
N LYS A 289 -2.46 11.72 6.27
CA LYS A 289 -1.57 12.82 6.64
C LYS A 289 -1.37 12.90 8.16
N CYS A 290 -2.46 12.85 8.93
CA CYS A 290 -2.37 12.84 10.39
C CYS A 290 -1.62 11.60 10.91
N PHE A 291 -1.86 10.42 10.31
CA PHE A 291 -1.17 9.20 10.70
C PHE A 291 0.32 9.27 10.43
N PHE A 292 0.71 9.82 9.27
CA PHE A 292 2.10 10.05 8.92
C PHE A 292 2.78 11.01 9.90
N GLU A 293 2.14 12.13 10.23
CA GLU A 293 2.65 13.12 11.21
C GLU A 293 2.83 12.50 12.61
N PHE A 294 1.88 11.66 13.04
CA PHE A 294 2.01 10.93 14.30
C PHE A 294 3.15 9.90 14.25
N TYR A 295 3.25 9.15 13.16
CA TYR A 295 4.33 8.18 13.01
C TYR A 295 5.70 8.88 13.00
N GLU A 296 5.85 9.98 12.26
CA GLU A 296 7.09 10.77 12.24
C GLU A 296 7.46 11.28 13.65
N SER A 297 6.49 11.84 14.38
CA SER A 297 6.70 12.44 15.71
C SER A 297 7.03 11.44 16.82
N TYR A 298 6.53 10.20 16.71
CA TYR A 298 6.64 9.15 17.75
C TYR A 298 7.38 7.90 17.22
N SER A 299 8.13 8.02 16.12
CA SER A 299 8.67 6.89 15.37
C SER A 299 9.59 6.00 16.20
N CYS A 300 10.40 6.57 17.11
CA CYS A 300 11.32 5.82 17.95
C CYS A 300 10.56 4.85 18.88
N GLU A 301 9.61 5.35 19.68
CA GLU A 301 8.85 4.51 20.61
C GLU A 301 7.89 3.56 19.87
N LEU A 302 7.23 4.04 18.82
CA LEU A 302 6.24 3.25 18.09
C LEU A 302 6.87 2.08 17.34
N ASN A 303 8.03 2.25 16.72
CA ASN A 303 8.71 1.15 16.03
C ASN A 303 9.13 0.05 17.01
N LEU A 304 9.65 0.41 18.18
CA LEU A 304 9.98 -0.56 19.22
C LEU A 304 8.73 -1.35 19.65
N ILE A 305 7.62 -0.65 19.92
CA ILE A 305 6.35 -1.29 20.29
C ILE A 305 5.87 -2.23 19.17
N ASP A 306 5.88 -1.79 17.90
CA ASP A 306 5.40 -2.58 16.77
C ASP A 306 6.26 -3.84 16.56
N GLN A 307 7.58 -3.73 16.70
CA GLN A 307 8.50 -4.86 16.61
C GLN A 307 8.32 -5.88 17.75
N GLU A 308 8.12 -5.41 18.99
CA GLU A 308 7.85 -6.28 20.14
C GLU A 308 6.53 -7.05 19.95
N LYS A 309 5.46 -6.36 19.54
CA LYS A 309 4.13 -6.96 19.32
C LYS A 309 4.18 -7.93 18.14
N LEU A 310 4.87 -7.59 17.06
CA LEU A 310 5.09 -8.49 15.92
C LEU A 310 5.87 -9.75 16.34
N HIS A 311 6.96 -9.59 17.08
CA HIS A 311 7.75 -10.71 17.55
C HIS A 311 6.92 -11.68 18.39
N LEU A 312 6.12 -11.14 19.31
CA LEU A 312 5.21 -11.93 20.12
C LEU A 312 4.23 -12.72 19.26
N LEU A 313 3.59 -12.09 18.29
CA LEU A 313 2.60 -12.75 17.43
C LEU A 313 3.20 -13.84 16.54
N LYS A 314 4.40 -13.61 15.98
CA LYS A 314 5.13 -14.62 15.21
C LYS A 314 5.37 -15.91 15.99
N GLN A 315 5.49 -15.86 17.32
CA GLN A 315 5.69 -17.07 18.15
C GLN A 315 4.47 -18.01 18.12
N PHE A 316 3.30 -17.50 17.74
CA PHE A 316 2.04 -18.23 17.73
C PHE A 316 1.44 -18.41 16.35
N ASP A 317 2.17 -17.98 15.32
CA ASP A 317 1.79 -18.21 13.95
C ASP A 317 2.00 -19.68 13.58
N LEU A 318 0.91 -20.46 13.62
CA LEU A 318 0.92 -21.89 13.32
C LEU A 318 0.83 -22.20 11.82
N ASN A 319 0.46 -21.21 10.99
CA ASN A 319 0.07 -21.40 9.60
C ASN A 319 0.79 -20.44 8.62
N PHE A 320 1.83 -19.72 9.06
CA PHE A 320 2.55 -18.72 8.26
C PHE A 320 1.62 -17.65 7.68
N ASP A 321 1.37 -16.60 8.45
CA ASP A 321 0.67 -15.40 7.97
C ASP A 321 1.68 -14.38 7.44
N ARG A 322 1.71 -14.23 6.12
CA ARG A 322 2.58 -13.27 5.42
C ARG A 322 2.36 -11.82 5.90
N ASN A 323 1.17 -11.47 6.39
CA ASN A 323 0.92 -10.14 6.95
C ASN A 323 1.68 -9.86 8.24
N LEU A 324 2.23 -10.90 8.87
CA LEU A 324 3.09 -10.78 10.04
C LEU A 324 4.57 -10.69 9.68
N ILE A 325 4.95 -10.53 8.41
CA ILE A 325 6.38 -10.32 8.09
C ILE A 325 6.79 -8.90 8.47
N ILE A 326 6.05 -7.89 7.96
CA ILE A 326 6.27 -6.45 8.19
C ILE A 326 5.46 -5.99 9.42
N PRO A 327 6.00 -5.09 10.26
CA PRO A 327 5.27 -4.51 11.39
C PRO A 327 3.95 -3.87 10.94
N PRO A 328 2.78 -4.27 11.48
CA PRO A 328 1.46 -3.88 10.98
C PRO A 328 1.15 -2.38 10.98
N MET A 329 1.62 -1.64 11.97
CA MET A 329 1.43 -0.18 11.99
C MET A 329 2.15 0.44 10.80
N PHE A 330 3.42 0.07 10.58
CA PHE A 330 4.17 0.51 9.40
C PHE A 330 3.52 0.01 8.10
N LYS A 331 3.10 -1.26 8.04
CA LYS A 331 2.47 -1.87 6.87
C LYS A 331 1.20 -1.11 6.44
N ASN A 332 0.36 -0.66 7.36
CA ASN A 332 -0.84 0.12 7.03
C ASN A 332 -0.50 1.45 6.33
N LEU A 333 0.49 2.18 6.85
CA LEU A 333 0.98 3.42 6.25
C LEU A 333 1.61 3.13 4.87
N PHE A 334 2.41 2.08 4.81
CA PHE A 334 3.13 1.67 3.60
C PHE A 334 2.18 1.23 2.48
N ASP A 335 1.20 0.38 2.77
CA ASP A 335 0.18 -0.09 1.82
C ASP A 335 -0.68 1.09 1.32
N TYR A 336 -1.06 2.02 2.21
CA TYR A 336 -1.76 3.23 1.79
C TYR A 336 -0.88 4.11 0.88
N ALA A 337 0.39 4.31 1.25
CA ALA A 337 1.32 5.10 0.44
C ALA A 337 1.55 4.48 -0.94
N LEU A 338 1.73 3.15 -1.02
CA LEU A 338 1.86 2.39 -2.26
C LEU A 338 0.70 2.63 -3.23
N ARG A 339 -0.52 2.74 -2.71
CA ARG A 339 -1.72 2.94 -3.51
C ARG A 339 -2.03 4.43 -3.79
N ASN A 340 -1.88 5.28 -2.79
CA ASN A 340 -2.43 6.65 -2.80
C ASN A 340 -1.39 7.77 -2.75
N LYS A 341 -0.19 7.51 -2.22
CA LYS A 341 0.85 8.53 -1.94
C LYS A 341 2.25 8.00 -2.24
N ILE A 342 2.46 7.55 -3.48
CA ILE A 342 3.70 6.90 -3.93
C ILE A 342 4.93 7.81 -3.72
N ASP A 343 4.75 9.12 -3.81
CA ASP A 343 5.79 10.13 -3.58
C ASP A 343 6.32 10.15 -2.13
N GLN A 344 5.55 9.68 -1.15
CA GLN A 344 5.95 9.65 0.26
C GLN A 344 6.68 8.37 0.69
N ILE A 345 6.64 7.32 -0.13
CA ILE A 345 7.27 6.03 0.18
C ILE A 345 8.76 6.18 0.58
N PRO A 346 9.60 6.95 -0.15
CA PRO A 346 11.01 7.09 0.23
C PRO A 346 11.21 7.71 1.62
N ILE A 347 10.36 8.67 2.00
CA ILE A 347 10.44 9.34 3.30
C ILE A 347 9.99 8.36 4.40
N LEU A 348 8.88 7.66 4.18
CA LEU A 348 8.34 6.67 5.10
C LEU A 348 9.36 5.54 5.37
N LEU A 349 10.01 5.02 4.34
CA LEU A 349 11.06 4.01 4.49
C LEU A 349 12.29 4.55 5.21
N ASN A 350 12.70 5.78 4.92
CA ASN A 350 13.84 6.39 5.62
C ASN A 350 13.57 6.53 7.13
N LEU A 351 12.35 6.89 7.53
CA LEU A 351 11.94 6.92 8.94
C LEU A 351 12.00 5.52 9.57
N PHE A 352 11.44 4.52 8.89
CA PHE A 352 11.51 3.13 9.36
C PHE A 352 12.94 2.64 9.53
N LEU A 353 13.80 2.88 8.54
CA LEU A 353 15.19 2.43 8.55
C LEU A 353 16.01 3.10 9.66
N LYS A 354 15.85 4.41 9.88
CA LYS A 354 16.60 5.14 10.91
C LYS A 354 16.29 4.68 12.33
N GLU A 355 15.02 4.42 12.61
CA GLU A 355 14.54 4.15 13.96
C GLU A 355 14.51 2.67 14.33
N ASN A 356 14.66 1.76 13.36
CA ASN A 356 14.76 0.32 13.61
C ASN A 356 16.22 -0.14 13.72
N HIS A 357 16.48 -1.12 14.58
CA HIS A 357 17.78 -1.78 14.63
C HIS A 357 17.99 -2.65 13.38
N ILE A 358 18.74 -2.09 12.42
CA ILE A 358 18.99 -2.67 11.09
C ILE A 358 19.80 -3.98 11.13
N ALA A 359 20.59 -4.22 12.18
CA ALA A 359 21.51 -5.36 12.26
C ALA A 359 20.85 -6.72 12.61
N ASP A 360 19.54 -6.79 12.86
CA ASP A 360 18.85 -8.05 13.17
C ASP A 360 18.44 -8.79 11.89
N LYS A 361 18.63 -10.12 11.86
CA LYS A 361 18.10 -11.01 10.80
C LYS A 361 16.60 -10.82 10.58
N ARG A 362 15.83 -10.53 11.63
CA ARG A 362 14.38 -10.25 11.51
C ARG A 362 14.10 -9.03 10.65
N THR A 363 14.93 -8.00 10.77
CA THR A 363 14.84 -6.79 9.95
C THR A 363 15.17 -7.13 8.50
N LEU A 364 16.15 -8.02 8.22
CA LEU A 364 16.45 -8.46 6.85
C LEU A 364 15.24 -9.11 6.16
N ASP A 365 14.50 -9.99 6.84
CA ASP A 365 13.27 -10.60 6.31
C ASP A 365 12.19 -9.53 6.01
N GLN A 366 12.06 -8.51 6.87
CA GLN A 366 11.15 -7.37 6.66
C GLN A 366 11.54 -6.56 5.42
N LEU A 367 12.83 -6.23 5.27
CA LEU A 367 13.34 -5.49 4.12
C LEU A 367 13.16 -6.28 2.82
N GLY A 368 13.35 -7.60 2.85
CA GLY A 368 13.11 -8.48 1.69
C GLY A 368 11.66 -8.51 1.25
N GLU A 369 10.71 -8.51 2.19
CA GLU A 369 9.28 -8.42 1.87
C GLU A 369 8.89 -7.01 1.38
N MET A 370 9.41 -5.94 1.97
CA MET A 370 9.23 -4.57 1.45
C MET A 370 9.77 -4.44 0.01
N MET A 371 10.93 -5.02 -0.26
CA MET A 371 11.52 -5.08 -1.59
C MET A 371 10.63 -5.82 -2.59
N TRP A 372 10.03 -6.93 -2.17
CA TRP A 372 9.07 -7.69 -2.98
C TRP A 372 7.82 -6.87 -3.28
N ILE A 373 7.21 -6.24 -2.26
CA ILE A 373 6.01 -5.42 -2.42
C ILE A 373 6.27 -4.23 -3.36
N LEU A 374 7.43 -3.58 -3.25
CA LEU A 374 7.82 -2.47 -4.15
C LEU A 374 8.15 -2.93 -5.58
N SER A 375 8.24 -4.24 -5.83
CA SER A 375 8.67 -4.76 -7.13
C SER A 375 7.60 -4.74 -8.21
N PHE A 376 6.36 -4.39 -7.84
CA PHE A 376 5.23 -4.22 -8.74
C PHE A 376 4.48 -2.92 -8.44
N ASP A 377 3.74 -2.40 -9.43
CA ASP A 377 3.07 -1.10 -9.33
C ASP A 377 1.66 -1.22 -8.76
N HIS A 378 1.47 -0.70 -7.54
CA HIS A 378 0.19 -0.72 -6.84
C HIS A 378 -0.78 0.40 -7.26
N SER A 379 -0.39 1.29 -8.18
CA SER A 379 -1.34 2.28 -8.70
C SER A 379 -2.12 1.79 -9.92
N GLY A 380 -1.55 0.82 -10.66
CA GLY A 380 -2.04 0.49 -12.01
C GLY A 380 -1.86 1.63 -13.03
N GLU A 381 -1.28 2.77 -12.65
CA GLU A 381 -1.01 3.89 -13.56
C GLU A 381 0.22 3.61 -14.43
N HIS A 382 1.15 2.79 -13.95
CA HIS A 382 2.43 2.51 -14.57
C HIS A 382 2.65 1.02 -14.87
N ILE A 383 1.63 0.37 -15.44
CA ILE A 383 1.64 -1.06 -15.83
C ILE A 383 2.90 -1.44 -16.64
N ASN A 384 3.45 -0.53 -17.45
CA ASN A 384 4.62 -0.81 -18.30
C ASN A 384 5.97 -0.61 -17.61
N SER A 385 6.05 0.16 -16.51
CA SER A 385 7.30 0.39 -15.79
C SER A 385 7.03 0.98 -14.41
N PRO A 386 7.61 0.48 -13.32
CA PRO A 386 7.35 1.00 -11.98
C PRO A 386 7.76 2.46 -11.83
N SER A 387 6.98 3.21 -11.04
CA SER A 387 7.23 4.62 -10.75
C SER A 387 8.66 4.88 -10.22
N LYS A 388 9.21 6.07 -10.53
CA LYS A 388 10.55 6.47 -10.06
C LYS A 388 10.71 6.35 -8.54
N TYR A 389 9.64 6.62 -7.77
CA TYR A 389 9.68 6.55 -6.32
C TYR A 389 9.82 5.12 -5.80
N HIS A 390 9.28 4.12 -6.52
CA HIS A 390 9.54 2.71 -6.23
C HIS A 390 11.02 2.39 -6.43
N GLN A 391 11.63 2.87 -7.53
CA GLN A 391 13.06 2.63 -7.81
C GLN A 391 13.97 3.30 -6.76
N ILE A 392 13.65 4.53 -6.34
CA ILE A 392 14.37 5.24 -5.27
C ILE A 392 14.31 4.44 -3.97
N SER A 393 13.09 4.04 -3.58
CA SER A 393 12.80 3.25 -2.38
C SER A 393 13.54 1.91 -2.38
N GLN A 394 13.48 1.17 -3.48
CA GLN A 394 14.19 -0.10 -3.61
C GLN A 394 15.71 0.08 -3.60
N THR A 395 16.23 1.15 -4.21
CA THR A 395 17.67 1.45 -4.15
C THR A 395 18.12 1.74 -2.72
N MET A 396 17.30 2.45 -1.95
CA MET A 396 17.55 2.70 -0.52
C MET A 396 17.60 1.39 0.27
N LEU A 397 16.61 0.51 0.10
CA LEU A 397 16.58 -0.80 0.75
C LEU A 397 17.77 -1.69 0.36
N ILE A 398 18.13 -1.73 -0.93
CA ILE A 398 19.29 -2.49 -1.41
C ILE A 398 20.59 -2.02 -0.75
N LYS A 399 20.78 -0.71 -0.56
CA LYS A 399 21.98 -0.18 0.13
C LYS A 399 22.06 -0.70 1.56
N VAL A 400 20.95 -0.59 2.31
CA VAL A 400 20.88 -1.08 3.68
C VAL A 400 21.10 -2.58 3.77
N ILE A 401 20.45 -3.38 2.90
CA ILE A 401 20.63 -4.83 2.86
C ILE A 401 22.10 -5.20 2.60
N ASN A 402 22.76 -4.51 1.66
CA ASN A 402 24.18 -4.74 1.39
C ASN A 402 25.06 -4.37 2.59
N GLU A 403 24.77 -3.27 3.29
CA GLU A 403 25.48 -2.88 4.51
C GLU A 403 25.36 -3.96 5.60
N ILE A 404 24.16 -4.50 5.82
CA ILE A 404 23.93 -5.62 6.75
C ILE A 404 24.79 -6.82 6.37
N ILE A 405 24.68 -7.30 5.12
CA ILE A 405 25.38 -8.51 4.65
C ILE A 405 26.91 -8.34 4.70
N VAL A 406 27.42 -7.14 4.39
CA VAL A 406 28.86 -6.85 4.48
C VAL A 406 29.32 -6.85 5.94
N SER A 407 28.50 -6.31 6.85
CA SER A 407 28.81 -6.28 8.29
C SER A 407 28.73 -7.66 8.94
N GLU A 408 27.81 -8.52 8.51
CA GLU A 408 27.58 -9.85 9.06
C GLU A 408 27.70 -10.93 7.98
N ARG A 409 28.93 -11.42 7.77
CA ARG A 409 29.25 -12.40 6.72
C ARG A 409 28.50 -13.74 6.82
N SER A 410 27.85 -14.03 7.95
CA SER A 410 27.00 -15.22 8.14
C SER A 410 25.60 -15.07 7.56
N LEU A 411 25.17 -13.86 7.22
CA LEU A 411 23.87 -13.63 6.60
C LEU A 411 23.96 -13.79 5.09
N GLU A 412 23.08 -14.63 4.54
CA GLU A 412 22.88 -14.77 3.11
C GLU A 412 21.71 -13.91 2.65
N LEU A 413 21.79 -13.41 1.42
CA LEU A 413 20.70 -12.64 0.83
C LEU A 413 19.51 -13.57 0.57
N ASP A 414 18.32 -13.16 1.00
CA ASP A 414 17.12 -14.00 0.97
C ASP A 414 16.50 -14.06 -0.43
N VAL A 415 15.67 -15.09 -0.64
CA VAL A 415 15.02 -15.35 -1.94
C VAL A 415 14.09 -14.20 -2.34
N SER A 416 13.35 -13.60 -1.40
CA SER A 416 12.42 -12.50 -1.71
C SER A 416 13.17 -11.26 -2.20
N THR A 417 14.29 -10.89 -1.55
CA THR A 417 15.14 -9.80 -2.04
C THR A 417 15.66 -10.07 -3.45
N MET A 418 16.20 -11.27 -3.73
CA MET A 418 16.70 -11.59 -5.08
C MET A 418 15.62 -11.48 -6.15
N LEU A 419 14.41 -11.96 -5.85
CA LEU A 419 13.26 -11.89 -6.76
C LEU A 419 12.74 -10.46 -6.94
N GLY A 420 12.73 -9.64 -5.88
CA GLY A 420 12.40 -8.22 -5.98
C GLY A 420 13.41 -7.45 -6.84
N VAL A 421 14.71 -7.71 -6.67
CA VAL A 421 15.78 -7.12 -7.49
C VAL A 421 15.70 -7.61 -8.94
N SER A 422 15.33 -8.87 -9.17
CA SER A 422 15.10 -9.43 -10.50
C SER A 422 14.01 -8.63 -11.24
N ASN A 423 12.87 -8.38 -10.59
CA ASN A 423 11.78 -7.58 -11.15
C ASN A 423 12.22 -6.13 -11.46
N LEU A 424 12.90 -5.47 -10.53
CA LEU A 424 13.43 -4.11 -10.74
C LEU A 424 14.39 -4.05 -11.94
N ALA A 425 15.27 -5.04 -12.07
CA ALA A 425 16.23 -5.09 -13.16
C ALA A 425 15.58 -5.40 -14.52
N TYR A 426 14.37 -5.95 -14.57
CA TYR A 426 13.74 -6.42 -15.81
C TYR A 426 13.66 -5.33 -16.88
N PHE A 427 13.10 -4.17 -16.53
CA PHE A 427 12.82 -3.08 -17.47
C PHE A 427 14.08 -2.37 -17.98
N LYS A 428 15.20 -2.44 -17.24
CA LYS A 428 16.46 -1.76 -17.59
C LYS A 428 17.53 -2.71 -18.13
N ASN A 429 17.58 -3.94 -17.59
CA ASN A 429 18.61 -4.93 -17.90
C ASN A 429 18.08 -6.35 -17.67
N LYS A 430 17.43 -6.90 -18.70
CA LYS A 430 16.89 -8.26 -18.70
C LYS A 430 17.93 -9.34 -18.37
N SER A 431 19.19 -9.17 -18.78
CA SER A 431 20.26 -10.13 -18.45
C SER A 431 20.54 -10.17 -16.95
N LYS A 432 20.62 -9.00 -16.30
CA LYS A 432 20.80 -8.90 -14.84
C LYS A 432 19.59 -9.48 -14.10
N SER A 433 18.38 -9.23 -14.59
CA SER A 433 17.14 -9.82 -14.06
C SER A 433 17.21 -11.36 -14.06
N ILE A 434 17.52 -11.98 -15.19
CA ILE A 434 17.68 -13.45 -15.31
C ILE A 434 18.77 -13.98 -14.38
N LYS A 435 19.90 -13.27 -14.25
CA LYS A 435 20.98 -13.67 -13.32
C LYS A 435 20.49 -13.71 -11.87
N MET A 436 19.74 -12.70 -11.44
CA MET A 436 19.18 -12.63 -10.09
C MET A 436 18.12 -13.69 -9.85
N PHE A 437 17.23 -13.93 -10.83
CA PHE A 437 16.26 -15.02 -10.78
C PHE A 437 16.92 -16.40 -10.61
N ASN A 438 17.96 -16.69 -11.40
CA ASN A 438 18.69 -17.95 -11.30
C ASN A 438 19.46 -18.09 -9.97
N ALA A 439 19.95 -16.97 -9.41
CA ALA A 439 20.56 -16.96 -8.09
C ALA A 439 19.52 -17.27 -7.00
N ALA A 440 18.33 -16.64 -7.09
CA ALA A 440 17.21 -16.90 -6.18
C ALA A 440 16.81 -18.38 -6.22
N GLN A 441 16.73 -18.96 -7.42
CA GLN A 441 16.39 -20.37 -7.60
C GLN A 441 17.40 -21.29 -6.91
N LYS A 442 18.71 -21.06 -7.10
CA LYS A 442 19.75 -21.83 -6.41
C LYS A 442 19.63 -21.72 -4.89
N GLN A 443 19.35 -20.52 -4.39
CA GLN A 443 19.19 -20.27 -2.95
C GLN A 443 17.95 -20.99 -2.41
N PHE A 444 16.85 -20.97 -3.16
CA PHE A 444 15.63 -21.68 -2.79
C PHE A 444 15.82 -23.20 -2.81
N ASP A 445 16.49 -23.75 -3.83
CA ASP A 445 16.82 -25.18 -3.90
C ASP A 445 17.69 -25.59 -2.71
N HIS A 446 18.68 -24.76 -2.35
CA HIS A 446 19.50 -24.97 -1.17
C HIS A 446 18.68 -24.95 0.13
N TRP A 447 17.82 -23.94 0.29
CA TRP A 447 16.90 -23.82 1.42
C TRP A 447 15.95 -25.02 1.53
N GLN A 448 15.41 -25.51 0.42
CA GLN A 448 14.55 -26.70 0.39
C GLN A 448 15.29 -27.94 0.88
N ILE A 449 16.52 -28.16 0.42
CA ILE A 449 17.36 -29.29 0.86
C ILE A 449 17.67 -29.20 2.35
N GLN A 450 18.01 -28.00 2.86
CA GLN A 450 18.27 -27.78 4.28
C GLN A 450 17.03 -27.96 5.15
N SER A 451 15.87 -27.53 4.65
CA SER A 451 14.61 -27.50 5.41
C SER A 451 13.90 -28.87 5.44
N PHE A 452 14.10 -29.71 4.43
CA PHE A 452 13.57 -31.08 4.40
C PHE A 452 14.37 -32.01 5.32
N LYS A 453 13.92 -32.13 6.57
CA LYS A 453 14.44 -33.09 7.55
C LYS A 453 13.80 -34.47 7.34
N GLN A 454 14.52 -35.45 6.82
CA GLN A 454 14.19 -36.86 7.08
C GLN A 454 14.95 -37.33 8.34
N PRO A 455 14.28 -37.94 9.34
CA PRO A 455 14.93 -38.42 10.57
C PRO A 455 16.08 -39.41 10.34
N SER A 456 16.08 -40.08 9.18
CA SER A 456 17.02 -41.13 8.78
C SER A 456 18.34 -40.63 8.17
N PHE A 457 18.47 -39.33 7.87
CA PHE A 457 19.70 -38.79 7.27
C PHE A 457 20.65 -38.19 8.32
N LYS A 458 21.88 -38.69 8.35
CA LYS A 458 22.96 -38.19 9.23
C LYS A 458 23.39 -36.80 8.75
N ARG A 459 23.30 -35.79 9.61
CA ARG A 459 23.70 -34.40 9.29
C ARG A 459 25.20 -34.32 9.01
N VAL A 460 25.56 -33.67 7.90
CA VAL A 460 26.96 -33.45 7.50
C VAL A 460 27.44 -32.01 7.78
N THR A 461 26.53 -31.08 8.08
CA THR A 461 26.88 -29.68 8.41
C THR A 461 26.42 -29.27 9.81
N PRO A 462 27.26 -28.52 10.56
CA PRO A 462 26.89 -27.98 11.86
C PRO A 462 25.91 -26.82 11.67
N THR A 463 24.73 -26.91 12.28
CA THR A 463 23.77 -25.80 12.34
C THR A 463 24.08 -24.89 13.52
N SER A 464 23.89 -23.58 13.35
CA SER A 464 23.84 -22.64 14.47
C SER A 464 22.74 -23.07 15.48
N PRO A 465 22.93 -22.80 16.78
CA PRO A 465 22.12 -23.37 17.87
C PRO A 465 20.67 -22.83 17.97
N HIS A 466 20.17 -22.09 16.98
CA HIS A 466 18.89 -21.37 17.08
C HIS A 466 17.81 -21.74 16.06
N THR A 467 17.94 -22.89 15.37
CA THR A 467 16.83 -23.38 14.52
C THR A 467 15.76 -24.03 15.40
N SER A 468 14.80 -23.22 15.85
CA SER A 468 13.53 -23.68 16.42
C SER A 468 12.90 -24.75 15.52
N ASN A 469 12.19 -25.70 16.12
CA ASN A 469 11.42 -26.71 15.39
C ASN A 469 10.24 -26.05 14.67
N ILE A 470 10.50 -25.46 13.49
CA ILE A 470 9.45 -25.01 12.58
C ILE A 470 8.62 -26.24 12.18
N SER A 471 7.29 -26.15 12.29
CA SER A 471 6.39 -27.25 11.92
C SER A 471 6.44 -27.53 10.41
N SER A 472 6.10 -28.75 10.01
CA SER A 472 6.00 -29.10 8.58
C SER A 472 4.91 -28.31 7.85
N SER A 473 3.86 -27.87 8.56
CA SER A 473 2.80 -27.00 8.00
C SER A 473 3.37 -25.64 7.61
N ILE A 474 4.08 -24.96 8.53
CA ILE A 474 4.68 -23.65 8.28
C ILE A 474 5.69 -23.71 7.13
N LEU A 475 6.52 -24.76 7.07
CA LEU A 475 7.48 -24.95 5.97
C LEU A 475 6.78 -25.12 4.61
N ASN A 476 5.63 -25.79 4.57
CA ASN A 476 4.86 -25.94 3.35
C ASN A 476 4.26 -24.61 2.88
N GLU A 477 3.72 -23.81 3.81
CA GLU A 477 3.15 -22.49 3.49
C GLU A 477 4.23 -21.50 3.03
N MET A 478 5.40 -21.47 3.68
CA MET A 478 6.56 -20.72 3.19
C MET A 478 6.99 -21.16 1.79
N LYS A 479 6.92 -22.46 1.50
CA LYS A 479 7.21 -22.98 0.16
C LYS A 479 6.18 -22.51 -0.87
N ILE A 480 4.90 -22.42 -0.50
CA ILE A 480 3.84 -21.88 -1.35
C ILE A 480 4.12 -20.40 -1.66
N ASP A 481 4.42 -19.58 -0.64
CA ASP A 481 4.79 -18.16 -0.81
C ASP A 481 5.93 -17.99 -1.81
N TYR A 482 7.05 -18.68 -1.59
CA TYR A 482 8.19 -18.61 -2.52
C TYR A 482 7.83 -19.07 -3.94
N ASN A 483 7.09 -20.18 -4.09
CA ASN A 483 6.67 -20.66 -5.41
C ASN A 483 5.79 -19.64 -6.14
N ILE A 484 4.93 -18.92 -5.44
CA ILE A 484 4.09 -17.86 -6.02
C ILE A 484 4.96 -16.67 -6.45
N LYS A 485 5.93 -16.27 -5.63
CA LYS A 485 6.91 -15.22 -5.99
C LYS A 485 7.73 -15.61 -7.23
N PHE A 486 8.15 -16.87 -7.33
CA PHE A 486 8.79 -17.43 -8.52
C PHE A 486 7.87 -17.45 -9.73
N LEU A 487 6.59 -17.80 -9.58
CA LEU A 487 5.60 -17.75 -10.65
C LEU A 487 5.46 -16.32 -11.20
N CYS A 488 5.31 -15.33 -10.33
CA CYS A 488 5.20 -13.93 -10.70
C CYS A 488 6.43 -13.44 -11.50
N ASN A 489 7.63 -13.72 -11.00
CA ASN A 489 8.87 -13.41 -11.74
C ASN A 489 8.95 -14.15 -13.08
N SER A 490 8.55 -15.42 -13.10
CA SER A 490 8.59 -16.25 -14.30
C SER A 490 7.69 -15.66 -15.40
N ILE A 491 6.46 -15.26 -15.04
CA ILE A 491 5.52 -14.56 -15.95
C ILE A 491 6.20 -13.34 -16.57
N LEU A 492 6.84 -12.48 -15.76
CA LEU A 492 7.55 -11.30 -16.26
C LEU A 492 8.69 -11.67 -17.22
N LEU A 493 9.47 -12.70 -16.86
CA LEU A 493 10.66 -13.13 -17.60
C LEU A 493 10.38 -13.88 -18.90
N LEU A 494 9.16 -14.40 -19.11
CA LEU A 494 8.78 -15.12 -20.34
C LEU A 494 9.20 -14.32 -21.58
N SER A 495 9.91 -14.95 -22.51
CA SER A 495 10.27 -14.31 -23.78
C SER A 495 9.10 -14.40 -24.74
N VAL A 496 8.53 -13.24 -25.09
CA VAL A 496 7.50 -13.15 -26.12
C VAL A 496 8.15 -12.78 -27.44
N ASP A 497 7.85 -13.54 -28.48
CA ASP A 497 8.15 -13.24 -29.87
C ASP A 497 6.95 -13.58 -30.75
N SER A 498 6.97 -13.18 -32.02
CA SER A 498 5.85 -13.39 -32.95
C SER A 498 5.47 -14.86 -33.14
N GLU A 499 6.39 -15.80 -32.91
CA GLU A 499 6.15 -17.24 -33.07
C GLU A 499 5.45 -17.87 -31.86
N ASN A 500 5.60 -17.28 -30.66
CA ASN A 500 5.10 -17.87 -29.42
C ASN A 500 4.03 -17.03 -28.71
N CYS A 501 3.71 -15.84 -29.24
CA CYS A 501 2.76 -14.89 -28.66
C CYS A 501 1.41 -15.52 -28.31
N ASP A 502 0.78 -16.23 -29.25
CA ASP A 502 -0.54 -16.84 -29.04
C ASP A 502 -0.52 -17.96 -27.99
N ILE A 503 0.55 -18.76 -27.98
CA ILE A 503 0.71 -19.85 -27.00
C ILE A 503 0.88 -19.25 -25.60
N ILE A 504 1.74 -18.24 -25.46
CA ILE A 504 1.92 -17.54 -24.18
C ILE A 504 0.62 -16.87 -23.74
N LYS A 505 -0.10 -16.21 -24.66
CA LYS A 505 -1.42 -15.63 -24.38
C LYS A 505 -2.37 -16.68 -23.81
N GLN A 506 -2.48 -17.85 -24.46
CA GLN A 506 -3.32 -18.96 -23.98
C GLN A 506 -2.88 -19.48 -22.60
N ASP A 507 -1.58 -19.66 -22.37
CA ASP A 507 -1.05 -20.12 -21.08
C ASP A 507 -1.37 -19.12 -19.96
N LEU A 508 -1.18 -17.82 -20.20
CA LEU A 508 -1.51 -16.76 -19.22
C LEU A 508 -3.02 -16.71 -18.92
N CYS A 509 -3.87 -16.88 -19.94
CA CYS A 509 -5.32 -17.01 -19.75
C CYS A 509 -5.68 -18.26 -18.93
N GLY A 510 -4.97 -19.37 -19.16
CA GLY A 510 -5.13 -20.60 -18.41
C GLY A 510 -4.78 -20.44 -16.93
N ILE A 511 -3.74 -19.67 -16.59
CA ILE A 511 -3.41 -19.35 -15.19
C ILE A 511 -4.58 -18.58 -14.55
N PHE A 512 -5.09 -17.55 -15.22
CA PHE A 512 -6.17 -16.72 -14.70
C PHE A 512 -7.45 -17.54 -14.43
N ALA A 513 -7.83 -18.42 -15.36
CA ALA A 513 -9.03 -19.23 -15.24
C ALA A 513 -8.94 -20.31 -14.14
N ASN A 514 -7.75 -20.89 -13.94
CA ASN A 514 -7.57 -22.08 -13.10
C ASN A 514 -7.01 -21.81 -11.70
N ILE A 515 -6.52 -20.60 -11.41
CA ILE A 515 -6.01 -20.29 -10.08
C ILE A 515 -7.13 -20.35 -9.02
N GLU A 516 -6.81 -20.96 -7.88
CA GLU A 516 -7.77 -21.17 -6.80
C GLU A 516 -8.10 -19.83 -6.10
N PRO A 517 -9.37 -19.56 -5.73
CA PRO A 517 -9.77 -18.28 -5.18
C PRO A 517 -8.98 -17.87 -3.93
N HIS A 518 -8.71 -18.79 -3.00
CA HIS A 518 -7.98 -18.47 -1.77
C HIS A 518 -6.53 -18.02 -2.05
N VAL A 519 -5.86 -18.62 -3.05
CA VAL A 519 -4.52 -18.19 -3.47
C VAL A 519 -4.56 -16.75 -3.98
N LEU A 520 -5.63 -16.33 -4.66
CA LEU A 520 -5.78 -14.95 -5.11
C LEU A 520 -6.08 -13.97 -3.99
N PHE A 521 -6.82 -14.39 -2.96
CA PHE A 521 -7.02 -13.58 -1.76
C PHE A 521 -5.70 -13.30 -1.06
N ASP A 522 -4.85 -14.31 -0.93
CA ASP A 522 -3.57 -14.20 -0.22
C ASP A 522 -2.46 -13.59 -1.08
N TYR A 523 -2.55 -13.73 -2.41
CA TYR A 523 -1.52 -13.31 -3.38
C TYR A 523 -2.12 -12.58 -4.60
N PRO A 524 -2.75 -11.41 -4.39
CA PRO A 524 -3.34 -10.64 -5.48
C PRO A 524 -2.32 -10.17 -6.53
N GLU A 525 -1.03 -10.12 -6.20
CA GLU A 525 0.03 -9.72 -7.14
C GLU A 525 0.13 -10.64 -8.36
N VAL A 526 -0.33 -11.89 -8.29
CA VAL A 526 -0.32 -12.82 -9.44
C VAL A 526 -1.04 -12.18 -10.62
N TYR A 527 -2.19 -11.56 -10.40
CA TYR A 527 -2.90 -10.86 -11.45
C TYR A 527 -2.12 -9.66 -11.96
N HIS A 528 -1.48 -8.88 -11.09
CA HIS A 528 -0.71 -7.72 -11.52
C HIS A 528 0.38 -8.12 -12.51
N PHE A 529 1.12 -9.20 -12.23
CA PHE A 529 2.14 -9.71 -13.14
C PHE A 529 1.54 -10.26 -14.46
N LEU A 530 0.39 -10.95 -14.40
CA LEU A 530 -0.32 -11.42 -15.60
C LEU A 530 -0.74 -10.24 -16.50
N PHE A 531 -1.43 -9.25 -15.93
CA PHE A 531 -1.89 -8.09 -16.67
C PHE A 531 -0.74 -7.23 -17.20
N THR A 532 0.29 -7.00 -16.38
CA THR A 532 1.53 -6.34 -16.81
C THR A 532 2.11 -7.03 -18.02
N LYS A 533 2.19 -8.37 -17.99
CA LYS A 533 2.76 -9.14 -19.09
C LYS A 533 1.92 -9.05 -20.36
N LEU A 534 0.60 -9.22 -20.23
CA LEU A 534 -0.32 -9.16 -21.36
C LEU A 534 -0.38 -7.76 -21.97
N HIS A 535 -0.36 -6.72 -21.14
CA HIS A 535 -0.41 -5.34 -21.59
C HIS A 535 0.91 -4.90 -22.24
N TYR A 536 2.05 -5.18 -21.61
CA TYR A 536 3.37 -4.80 -22.14
C TYR A 536 3.68 -5.40 -23.53
N HIS A 537 3.06 -6.53 -23.87
CA HIS A 537 3.21 -7.20 -25.17
C HIS A 537 1.97 -7.09 -26.06
N ASP A 538 1.06 -6.13 -25.79
CA ASP A 538 -0.15 -5.85 -26.57
C ASP A 538 -1.05 -7.08 -26.81
N MET A 539 -1.03 -8.05 -25.90
CA MET A 539 -1.85 -9.28 -25.98
C MET A 539 -3.27 -9.08 -25.45
N LEU A 540 -3.52 -7.98 -24.74
CA LEU A 540 -4.76 -7.71 -24.03
C LEU A 540 -5.75 -6.96 -24.93
N ASP A 541 -6.42 -7.70 -25.82
CA ASP A 541 -7.51 -7.15 -26.62
C ASP A 541 -8.79 -6.92 -25.77
N GLN A 542 -9.72 -6.13 -26.30
CA GLN A 542 -10.94 -5.77 -25.58
C GLN A 542 -11.85 -6.96 -25.25
N ASN A 543 -11.84 -8.03 -26.05
CA ASN A 543 -12.69 -9.20 -25.81
C ASN A 543 -12.10 -10.05 -24.67
N LEU A 544 -10.79 -10.23 -24.67
CA LEU A 544 -10.09 -10.89 -23.58
C LEU A 544 -10.27 -10.11 -22.27
N ASN A 545 -10.17 -8.78 -22.33
CA ASN A 545 -10.40 -7.92 -21.17
C ASN A 545 -11.82 -8.09 -20.60
N SER A 546 -12.85 -8.10 -21.47
CA SER A 546 -14.24 -8.38 -21.08
C SER A 546 -14.39 -9.76 -20.41
N ASN A 547 -13.70 -10.79 -20.93
CA ASN A 547 -13.77 -12.15 -20.38
C ASN A 547 -13.14 -12.22 -18.99
N PHE A 548 -11.96 -11.60 -18.80
CA PHE A 548 -11.32 -11.52 -17.49
C PHE A 548 -12.16 -10.72 -16.51
N PHE A 549 -12.76 -9.61 -16.94
CA PHE A 549 -13.65 -8.83 -16.09
C PHE A 549 -14.88 -9.64 -15.66
N HIS A 550 -15.49 -10.41 -16.57
CA HIS A 550 -16.63 -11.26 -16.23
C HIS A 550 -16.27 -12.35 -15.20
N GLN A 551 -15.11 -12.98 -15.36
CA GLN A 551 -14.60 -13.96 -14.41
C GLN A 551 -14.25 -13.32 -13.06
N TYR A 552 -13.66 -12.12 -13.06
CA TYR A 552 -13.42 -11.33 -11.86
C TYR A 552 -14.72 -11.02 -11.11
N LEU A 553 -15.74 -10.49 -11.80
CA LEU A 553 -17.06 -10.24 -11.22
C LEU A 553 -17.71 -11.51 -10.67
N THR A 554 -17.55 -12.63 -11.36
CA THR A 554 -18.07 -13.92 -10.88
C THR A 554 -17.42 -14.33 -9.56
N ARG A 555 -16.10 -14.14 -9.44
CA ARG A 555 -15.35 -14.37 -8.19
C ARG A 555 -15.75 -13.37 -7.10
N TYR A 556 -15.93 -12.09 -7.42
CA TYR A 556 -16.42 -11.09 -6.47
C TYR A 556 -17.79 -11.48 -5.90
N LYS A 557 -18.76 -11.80 -6.77
CA LYS A 557 -20.13 -12.17 -6.34
C LYS A 557 -20.18 -13.49 -5.57
N LYS A 558 -19.34 -14.47 -5.91
CA LYS A 558 -19.35 -15.80 -5.30
C LYS A 558 -18.53 -15.88 -4.01
N ASP A 559 -17.33 -15.33 -4.05
CA ASP A 559 -16.31 -15.54 -3.02
C ASP A 559 -16.02 -14.25 -2.22
N GLY A 560 -16.53 -13.09 -2.65
CA GLY A 560 -16.24 -11.79 -2.03
C GLY A 560 -14.87 -11.21 -2.41
N PHE A 561 -14.23 -11.73 -3.45
CA PHE A 561 -12.89 -11.30 -3.86
C PHE A 561 -12.96 -9.93 -4.53
N LEU A 562 -12.48 -8.90 -3.83
CA LEU A 562 -12.32 -7.55 -4.37
C LEU A 562 -10.86 -7.14 -4.27
N SER A 563 -10.26 -6.86 -5.41
CA SER A 563 -8.96 -6.20 -5.48
C SER A 563 -9.10 -4.88 -6.23
N PRO A 564 -8.98 -3.76 -5.51
CA PRO A 564 -9.03 -2.42 -6.09
C PRO A 564 -7.99 -2.21 -7.21
N LEU A 565 -6.83 -2.86 -7.10
CA LEU A 565 -5.73 -2.83 -8.08
C LEU A 565 -6.12 -3.45 -9.43
N ILE A 566 -6.79 -4.59 -9.35
CA ILE A 566 -7.23 -5.34 -10.52
C ILE A 566 -8.34 -4.55 -11.23
N LEU A 567 -9.22 -3.91 -10.46
CA LEU A 567 -10.21 -2.97 -10.99
C LEU A 567 -9.57 -1.79 -11.72
N ASP A 568 -8.53 -1.17 -11.15
CA ASP A 568 -7.80 -0.08 -11.82
C ASP A 568 -7.29 -0.52 -13.19
N THR A 569 -6.77 -1.74 -13.28
CA THR A 569 -6.32 -2.32 -14.55
C THR A 569 -7.48 -2.49 -15.54
N PHE A 570 -8.63 -2.98 -15.10
CA PHE A 570 -9.82 -3.10 -15.95
C PHE A 570 -10.32 -1.73 -16.44
N ILE A 571 -10.40 -0.74 -15.54
CA ILE A 571 -10.88 0.61 -15.84
C ILE A 571 -9.95 1.33 -16.83
N THR A 572 -8.64 1.23 -16.61
CA THR A 572 -7.63 1.90 -17.46
C THR A 572 -7.59 1.30 -18.87
N THR A 573 -7.65 -0.04 -18.98
CA THR A 573 -7.46 -0.77 -20.25
C THR A 573 -8.73 -0.94 -21.09
N THR A 574 -9.93 -0.89 -20.52
CA THR A 574 -11.17 -0.96 -21.31
C THR A 574 -11.44 0.35 -22.03
N ASN A 575 -12.01 0.37 -23.23
CA ASN A 575 -12.67 1.58 -23.78
C ASN A 575 -14.19 1.41 -23.90
N LYS A 576 -14.73 0.26 -23.48
CA LYS A 576 -16.15 -0.05 -23.58
C LYS A 576 -16.89 0.54 -22.40
N PHE A 577 -17.80 1.47 -22.67
CA PHE A 577 -18.69 2.07 -21.67
C PHE A 577 -19.45 1.02 -20.85
N LYS A 578 -19.93 -0.05 -21.51
CA LYS A 578 -20.65 -1.17 -20.86
C LYS A 578 -19.87 -1.85 -19.74
N ILE A 579 -18.52 -1.93 -19.82
CA ILE A 579 -17.72 -2.47 -18.71
C ILE A 579 -17.77 -1.52 -17.51
N ILE A 580 -17.59 -0.21 -17.74
CA ILE A 580 -17.64 0.80 -16.69
C ILE A 580 -19.03 0.84 -16.04
N GLN A 581 -20.09 0.79 -16.83
CA GLN A 581 -21.46 0.71 -16.33
C GLN A 581 -21.67 -0.53 -15.45
N ARG A 582 -21.21 -1.70 -15.89
CA ARG A 582 -21.28 -2.92 -15.08
C ARG A 582 -20.48 -2.82 -13.78
N ILE A 583 -19.33 -2.13 -13.76
CA ILE A 583 -18.61 -1.87 -12.51
C ILE A 583 -19.52 -1.09 -11.54
N LEU A 584 -20.18 -0.04 -12.01
CA LEU A 584 -21.06 0.81 -11.20
C LEU A 584 -22.37 0.13 -10.76
N GLU A 585 -22.85 -0.85 -11.53
CA GLU A 585 -24.08 -1.60 -11.23
C GLU A 585 -23.81 -2.85 -10.38
N ASP A 586 -22.72 -3.58 -10.66
CA ASP A 586 -22.43 -4.88 -10.04
C ASP A 586 -21.56 -4.77 -8.77
N ILE A 587 -20.86 -3.65 -8.54
CA ILE A 587 -19.98 -3.44 -7.38
C ILE A 587 -20.55 -2.32 -6.51
N SER A 588 -20.61 -2.56 -5.19
CA SER A 588 -21.10 -1.56 -4.24
C SER A 588 -20.22 -0.31 -4.20
N TRP A 589 -20.83 0.86 -4.05
CA TRP A 589 -20.11 2.12 -3.88
C TRP A 589 -19.20 2.14 -2.65
N SER A 590 -19.59 1.45 -1.58
CA SER A 590 -18.77 1.30 -0.36
C SER A 590 -17.45 0.58 -0.60
N ASP A 591 -17.35 -0.15 -1.71
CA ASP A 591 -16.25 -1.04 -2.03
C ASP A 591 -15.27 -0.40 -3.01
N LEU A 592 -15.67 0.71 -3.66
CA LEU A 592 -14.81 1.49 -4.55
C LEU A 592 -14.06 2.53 -3.73
N ASP A 593 -12.74 2.52 -3.82
CA ASP A 593 -11.93 3.59 -3.23
C ASP A 593 -11.78 4.78 -4.16
N ASP A 594 -11.21 5.86 -3.62
CA ASP A 594 -10.99 7.12 -4.31
C ASP A 594 -10.22 6.98 -5.63
N ASN A 595 -9.32 6.01 -5.74
CA ASN A 595 -8.57 5.79 -6.99
C ASN A 595 -9.43 5.15 -8.05
N ASN A 596 -10.19 4.11 -7.68
CA ASN A 596 -11.13 3.49 -8.59
C ASN A 596 -12.15 4.52 -9.08
N ILE A 597 -12.69 5.34 -8.18
CA ILE A 597 -13.63 6.42 -8.50
C ILE A 597 -12.99 7.45 -9.44
N ALA A 598 -11.80 7.96 -9.12
CA ALA A 598 -11.10 8.94 -9.96
C ALA A 598 -10.77 8.39 -11.36
N HIS A 599 -10.38 7.11 -11.46
CA HIS A 599 -10.15 6.44 -12.73
C HIS A 599 -11.45 6.27 -13.53
N ILE A 600 -12.56 5.89 -12.88
CA ILE A 600 -13.87 5.79 -13.53
C ILE A 600 -14.31 7.15 -14.07
N ILE A 601 -14.23 8.22 -13.26
CA ILE A 601 -14.55 9.59 -13.69
C ILE A 601 -13.71 9.95 -14.92
N SER A 602 -12.39 9.82 -14.81
CA SER A 602 -11.47 10.12 -15.91
C SER A 602 -11.81 9.33 -17.18
N LYS A 603 -12.23 8.08 -17.02
CA LYS A 603 -12.57 7.19 -18.13
C LYS A 603 -13.88 7.57 -18.80
N LEU A 604 -14.90 7.91 -18.01
CA LEU A 604 -16.18 8.37 -18.50
C LEU A 604 -16.05 9.66 -19.34
N TYR A 605 -15.25 10.63 -18.88
CA TYR A 605 -14.95 11.82 -19.67
C TYR A 605 -14.22 11.49 -20.99
N LYS A 606 -13.25 10.57 -20.97
CA LYS A 606 -12.57 10.13 -22.21
C LYS A 606 -13.52 9.46 -23.19
N ILE A 607 -14.44 8.64 -22.69
CA ILE A 607 -15.47 7.99 -23.51
C ILE A 607 -16.42 9.05 -24.10
N ALA A 608 -16.85 10.03 -23.31
CA ALA A 608 -17.71 11.13 -23.76
C ALA A 608 -17.07 12.02 -24.85
N GLN A 609 -15.72 12.08 -24.91
CA GLN A 609 -15.00 12.81 -25.97
C GLN A 609 -14.90 12.04 -27.29
N SER A 610 -15.13 10.72 -27.25
CA SER A 610 -15.08 9.86 -28.43
C SER A 610 -16.47 9.78 -29.09
N PRO A 611 -16.57 9.58 -30.41
CA PRO A 611 -17.87 9.34 -31.04
C PRO A 611 -18.54 8.14 -30.38
N ILE A 612 -19.71 8.38 -29.78
CA ILE A 612 -20.45 7.38 -29.01
C ILE A 612 -20.98 6.32 -29.99
N GLU A 613 -20.64 5.05 -29.77
CA GLU A 613 -21.23 3.92 -30.52
C GLU A 613 -22.76 3.90 -30.31
N GLU A 614 -23.55 3.60 -31.35
CA GLU A 614 -25.03 3.70 -31.35
C GLU A 614 -25.74 2.86 -30.27
N ASP A 615 -25.04 1.91 -29.64
CA ASP A 615 -25.56 0.97 -28.62
C ASP A 615 -25.33 1.42 -27.15
N VAL A 616 -24.90 2.67 -26.91
CA VAL A 616 -24.64 3.16 -25.55
C VAL A 616 -25.93 3.67 -24.87
N VAL A 617 -26.40 2.94 -23.86
CA VAL A 617 -27.52 3.36 -22.99
C VAL A 617 -26.97 4.21 -21.83
N GLY A 618 -27.24 5.52 -21.87
CA GLY A 618 -26.85 6.48 -20.82
C GLY A 618 -25.86 7.53 -21.30
N ASP A 619 -25.79 8.67 -20.59
CA ASP A 619 -24.84 9.75 -20.89
C ASP A 619 -23.58 9.60 -20.01
N PRO A 620 -22.41 9.21 -20.57
CA PRO A 620 -21.19 9.04 -19.78
C PRO A 620 -20.78 10.33 -19.05
N LEU A 621 -21.05 11.51 -19.63
CA LEU A 621 -20.74 12.79 -19.02
C LEU A 621 -21.58 13.03 -17.77
N GLN A 622 -22.89 12.81 -17.85
CA GLN A 622 -23.77 12.97 -16.70
C GLN A 622 -23.46 11.95 -15.60
N ILE A 623 -23.14 10.71 -15.96
CA ILE A 623 -22.74 9.69 -14.97
C ILE A 623 -21.46 10.11 -14.25
N ALA A 624 -20.48 10.69 -14.95
CA ALA A 624 -19.26 11.19 -14.31
C ALA A 624 -19.56 12.31 -13.28
N ARG A 625 -20.46 13.24 -13.63
CA ARG A 625 -20.91 14.34 -12.75
C ARG A 625 -21.69 13.84 -11.54
N ASP A 626 -22.58 12.89 -11.75
CA ASP A 626 -23.33 12.24 -10.67
C ASP A 626 -22.39 11.48 -9.74
N LEU A 627 -21.38 10.82 -10.31
CA LEU A 627 -20.38 10.07 -9.55
C LEU A 627 -19.52 10.98 -8.68
N TYR A 628 -19.07 12.09 -9.25
CA TYR A 628 -18.40 13.14 -8.49
C TYR A 628 -19.31 13.63 -7.37
N THR A 629 -20.55 14.03 -7.65
CA THR A 629 -21.47 14.58 -6.63
C THR A 629 -21.74 13.59 -5.48
N LYS A 630 -21.84 12.29 -5.77
CA LYS A 630 -22.10 11.24 -4.77
C LYS A 630 -20.90 10.92 -3.86
N ALA A 631 -19.66 11.18 -4.30
CA ALA A 631 -18.46 10.78 -3.56
C ALA A 631 -18.22 11.58 -2.25
N GLY A 632 -18.96 12.66 -1.99
CA GLY A 632 -18.94 13.37 -0.70
C GLY A 632 -17.62 14.13 -0.42
N THR A 633 -16.85 13.73 0.59
CA THR A 633 -15.53 14.33 0.88
C THR A 633 -14.49 13.87 -0.14
N MET A 634 -14.23 14.71 -1.14
CA MET A 634 -13.39 14.34 -2.29
C MET A 634 -11.89 14.40 -1.99
N SER A 635 -11.12 13.38 -2.36
CA SER A 635 -9.66 13.50 -2.38
C SER A 635 -9.16 14.43 -3.49
N SER A 636 -7.89 14.87 -3.38
CA SER A 636 -7.24 15.66 -4.42
C SER A 636 -7.26 14.97 -5.79
N ARG A 637 -7.27 13.63 -5.81
CA ARG A 637 -7.27 12.80 -7.01
C ARG A 637 -8.63 12.80 -7.71
N ILE A 638 -9.73 12.58 -6.98
CA ILE A 638 -11.10 12.70 -7.52
C ILE A 638 -11.32 14.11 -8.06
N ASN A 639 -10.95 15.13 -7.27
CA ASN A 639 -11.08 16.53 -7.66
C ASN A 639 -10.30 16.86 -8.93
N SER A 640 -9.07 16.36 -9.04
CA SER A 640 -8.23 16.61 -10.22
C SER A 640 -8.74 15.87 -11.46
N ALA A 641 -9.23 14.64 -11.30
CA ALA A 641 -9.85 13.87 -12.39
C ALA A 641 -11.11 14.56 -12.93
N TYR A 642 -11.98 15.00 -12.02
CA TYR A 642 -13.19 15.75 -12.34
C TYR A 642 -12.88 17.09 -13.01
N LEU A 643 -11.99 17.89 -12.41
CA LEU A 643 -11.60 19.20 -12.95
C LEU A 643 -10.98 19.07 -14.35
N LEU A 644 -10.12 18.08 -14.56
CA LEU A 644 -9.51 17.83 -15.88
C LEU A 644 -10.57 17.42 -16.92
N GLY A 645 -11.55 16.63 -16.52
CA GLY A 645 -12.68 16.25 -17.37
C GLY A 645 -13.54 17.46 -17.74
N GLU A 646 -14.05 18.18 -16.74
CA GLU A 646 -14.85 19.38 -16.97
C GLU A 646 -14.09 20.47 -17.73
N ALA A 647 -12.77 20.57 -17.56
CA ALA A 647 -11.95 21.52 -18.31
C ALA A 647 -12.05 21.37 -19.83
N ALA A 648 -12.37 20.17 -20.33
CA ALA A 648 -12.58 19.92 -21.74
C ALA A 648 -14.02 20.21 -22.22
N PHE A 649 -15.02 20.06 -21.35
CA PHE A 649 -16.45 20.18 -21.71
C PHE A 649 -17.06 21.53 -21.35
N THR A 650 -16.64 22.12 -20.22
CA THR A 650 -17.12 23.40 -19.70
C THR A 650 -15.94 24.32 -19.34
N PRO A 651 -15.08 24.66 -20.33
CA PRO A 651 -13.80 25.35 -20.09
C PRO A 651 -13.94 26.73 -19.44
N LEU A 652 -15.11 27.38 -19.57
CA LEU A 652 -15.38 28.71 -18.99
C LEU A 652 -15.43 28.69 -17.46
N GLU A 653 -15.91 27.60 -16.86
CA GLU A 653 -16.10 27.48 -15.41
C GLU A 653 -14.84 26.96 -14.70
N THR A 654 -13.81 26.57 -15.44
CA THR A 654 -12.61 25.91 -14.89
C THR A 654 -11.89 26.75 -13.86
N CYS A 655 -11.74 28.06 -14.06
CA CYS A 655 -11.09 28.93 -13.08
C CYS A 655 -11.83 28.93 -11.73
N ASN A 656 -13.16 29.10 -11.75
CA ASN A 656 -13.97 29.09 -10.54
C ASN A 656 -13.86 27.75 -9.80
N ARG A 657 -13.92 26.64 -10.54
CA ARG A 657 -13.74 25.30 -9.96
C ARG A 657 -12.34 25.12 -9.41
N TYR A 658 -11.31 25.52 -10.15
CA TYR A 658 -9.92 25.47 -9.71
C TYR A 658 -9.72 26.20 -8.39
N MET A 659 -10.21 27.44 -8.27
CA MET A 659 -10.08 28.24 -7.05
C MET A 659 -10.79 27.57 -5.88
N SER A 660 -12.05 27.13 -6.08
CA SER A 660 -12.82 26.43 -5.02
C SER A 660 -12.15 25.14 -4.53
N LEU A 661 -11.42 24.44 -5.40
CA LEU A 661 -10.73 23.20 -5.07
C LEU A 661 -9.37 23.47 -4.41
N ASN A 662 -8.63 24.46 -4.89
CA ASN A 662 -7.30 24.80 -4.39
C ASN A 662 -7.33 25.34 -2.94
N ASP A 663 -8.44 25.96 -2.53
CA ASP A 663 -8.63 26.43 -1.15
C ASP A 663 -8.62 25.30 -0.12
N HIS A 664 -8.90 24.06 -0.55
CA HIS A 664 -9.10 22.92 0.34
C HIS A 664 -8.23 21.70 0.02
N PHE A 665 -7.65 21.62 -1.18
CA PHE A 665 -6.96 20.41 -1.65
C PHE A 665 -5.61 20.71 -2.32
N LYS A 666 -4.69 19.74 -2.23
CA LYS A 666 -3.36 19.81 -2.85
C LYS A 666 -3.49 19.93 -4.38
N VAL A 667 -2.81 20.92 -4.95
CA VAL A 667 -2.65 21.05 -6.40
C VAL A 667 -1.86 19.86 -6.96
N THR A 668 -2.35 19.29 -8.05
CA THR A 668 -1.67 18.17 -8.75
C THR A 668 -1.28 18.57 -10.18
N THR A 669 -0.49 17.73 -10.85
CA THR A 669 -0.19 17.90 -12.28
C THR A 669 -1.47 17.98 -13.11
N HIS A 670 -2.48 17.17 -12.79
CA HIS A 670 -3.77 17.16 -13.49
C HIS A 670 -4.55 18.45 -13.25
N THR A 671 -4.49 19.00 -12.03
CA THR A 671 -5.10 20.30 -11.71
C THR A 671 -4.49 21.42 -12.55
N ILE A 672 -3.16 21.47 -12.69
CA ILE A 672 -2.50 22.46 -13.54
C ILE A 672 -2.77 22.20 -15.03
N SER A 673 -2.73 20.94 -15.48
CA SER A 673 -3.08 20.58 -16.86
C SER A 673 -4.50 21.02 -17.23
N SER A 674 -5.46 20.96 -16.29
CA SER A 674 -6.84 21.37 -16.53
C SER A 674 -6.95 22.84 -16.94
N LEU A 675 -6.13 23.73 -16.38
CA LEU A 675 -6.08 25.14 -16.76
C LEU A 675 -5.69 25.27 -18.23
N PHE A 676 -4.58 24.64 -18.64
CA PHE A 676 -4.11 24.69 -20.02
C PHE A 676 -5.10 24.04 -21.01
N ILE A 677 -5.68 22.87 -20.66
CA ILE A 677 -6.69 22.22 -21.50
C ILE A 677 -7.89 23.15 -21.71
N SER A 678 -8.37 23.80 -20.65
CA SER A 678 -9.48 24.74 -20.79
C SER A 678 -9.14 25.91 -21.70
N VAL A 679 -7.96 26.50 -21.54
CA VAL A 679 -7.52 27.60 -22.40
C VAL A 679 -7.50 27.16 -23.88
N LEU A 680 -7.00 25.95 -24.17
CA LEU A 680 -6.99 25.39 -25.53
C LEU A 680 -8.39 25.06 -26.08
N ARG A 681 -9.33 24.71 -25.20
CA ARG A 681 -10.71 24.31 -25.57
C ARG A 681 -11.72 25.45 -25.54
N MET A 682 -11.33 26.64 -25.07
CA MET A 682 -12.19 27.83 -25.09
C MET A 682 -12.62 28.17 -26.52
N PRO A 683 -13.91 28.47 -26.74
CA PRO A 683 -14.40 28.96 -28.03
C PRO A 683 -13.66 30.23 -28.49
N VAL A 684 -13.45 30.35 -29.80
CA VAL A 684 -12.83 31.52 -30.41
C VAL A 684 -13.65 32.77 -30.04
N GLY A 685 -12.98 33.81 -29.50
CA GLY A 685 -13.62 35.04 -29.01
C GLY A 685 -13.94 35.06 -27.52
N GLN A 686 -13.87 33.92 -26.82
CA GLN A 686 -14.02 33.84 -25.35
C GLN A 686 -12.69 33.75 -24.60
N GLN A 687 -11.57 33.79 -25.33
CA GLN A 687 -10.22 33.79 -24.76
C GLN A 687 -9.84 35.13 -24.07
N ASP A 688 -10.67 36.16 -24.22
CA ASP A 688 -10.51 37.45 -23.53
C ASP A 688 -11.32 37.55 -22.22
N ILE A 689 -12.02 36.47 -21.82
CA ILE A 689 -12.66 36.41 -20.50
C ILE A 689 -11.59 36.49 -19.41
N SER A 690 -11.89 37.24 -18.35
CA SER A 690 -10.98 37.39 -17.24
C SER A 690 -11.04 36.20 -16.28
N TRP A 691 -9.90 35.59 -16.02
CA TRP A 691 -9.66 34.66 -14.93
C TRP A 691 -8.86 35.39 -13.86
N ASN A 692 -9.52 35.75 -12.75
CA ASN A 692 -8.90 36.48 -11.64
C ASN A 692 -8.11 37.72 -12.10
N ASP A 693 -8.79 38.62 -12.85
CA ASP A 693 -8.25 39.86 -13.44
C ASP A 693 -7.17 39.68 -14.52
N GLN A 694 -6.97 38.46 -15.02
CA GLN A 694 -5.97 38.14 -16.06
C GLN A 694 -6.56 37.39 -17.24
N LYS A 695 -5.82 37.32 -18.36
CA LYS A 695 -6.21 36.42 -19.46
C LYS A 695 -6.03 34.95 -19.03
N PRO A 696 -6.84 34.01 -19.54
CA PRO A 696 -6.81 32.62 -19.10
C PRO A 696 -5.44 31.96 -19.25
N ILE A 697 -4.73 32.23 -20.36
CA ILE A 697 -3.37 31.74 -20.59
C ILE A 697 -2.36 32.33 -19.59
N ASP A 698 -2.51 33.59 -19.20
CA ASP A 698 -1.59 34.27 -18.27
C ASP A 698 -1.79 33.74 -16.85
N PHE A 699 -3.04 33.53 -16.45
CA PHE A 699 -3.37 32.86 -15.19
C PHE A 699 -2.81 31.44 -15.13
N ALA A 700 -2.98 30.65 -16.20
CA ALA A 700 -2.45 29.28 -16.27
C ALA A 700 -0.92 29.26 -16.16
N LEU A 701 -0.22 30.20 -16.83
CA LEU A 701 1.23 30.34 -16.73
C LEU A 701 1.69 30.80 -15.34
N GLN A 702 0.94 31.71 -14.70
CA GLN A 702 1.23 32.14 -13.34
C GLN A 702 1.14 30.97 -12.36
N GLU A 703 0.04 30.20 -12.37
CA GLU A 703 -0.11 29.05 -11.49
C GLU A 703 0.89 27.93 -11.82
N PHE A 704 1.22 27.69 -13.09
CA PHE A 704 2.30 26.77 -13.45
C PHE A 704 3.64 27.19 -12.83
N ASN A 705 4.01 28.47 -12.91
CA ASN A 705 5.27 28.98 -12.36
C ASN A 705 5.30 29.04 -10.83
N LYS A 706 4.13 29.10 -10.20
CA LYS A 706 3.96 29.11 -8.75
C LYS A 706 3.96 27.70 -8.15
N GLN A 707 3.36 26.73 -8.84
CA GLN A 707 3.06 25.40 -8.28
C GLN A 707 3.99 24.29 -8.80
N VAL A 708 4.62 24.47 -9.96
CA VAL A 708 5.51 23.47 -10.57
C VAL A 708 6.96 23.80 -10.23
N ALA A 709 7.71 22.77 -9.83
CA ALA A 709 9.14 22.86 -9.55
C ALA A 709 9.89 23.56 -10.68
N LYS A 710 10.89 24.38 -10.33
CA LYS A 710 11.81 25.05 -11.26
C LYS A 710 13.12 24.28 -11.32
N GLU A 711 13.56 23.73 -10.19
CA GLU A 711 14.77 22.92 -10.06
C GLU A 711 14.45 21.57 -9.40
N TYR A 712 15.33 20.57 -9.55
CA TYR A 712 15.11 19.23 -8.98
C TYR A 712 14.94 19.23 -7.44
N GLY A 713 15.53 20.20 -6.73
CA GLY A 713 15.45 20.33 -5.28
C GLY A 713 14.12 20.85 -4.74
N ASP A 714 13.38 21.60 -5.55
CA ASP A 714 12.16 22.32 -5.16
C ASP A 714 11.00 21.43 -4.72
N VAL A 715 11.04 20.14 -5.06
CA VAL A 715 10.00 19.17 -4.69
C VAL A 715 9.90 19.02 -3.16
N HIS A 716 11.00 19.30 -2.44
CA HIS A 716 11.02 19.32 -0.97
C HIS A 716 10.21 20.47 -0.37
N ASP A 717 9.97 21.55 -1.12
CA ASP A 717 9.18 22.71 -0.70
C ASP A 717 7.69 22.57 -1.02
N GLY A 718 7.25 21.35 -1.40
CA GLY A 718 5.86 21.05 -1.72
C GLY A 718 5.44 21.34 -3.16
N LEU A 719 6.38 21.75 -4.02
CA LEU A 719 6.14 22.00 -5.44
C LEU A 719 6.01 20.71 -6.25
N ILE A 720 5.22 20.78 -7.32
CA ILE A 720 4.88 19.62 -8.16
C ILE A 720 6.01 19.35 -9.13
N TYR A 721 6.53 18.11 -9.12
CA TYR A 721 7.39 17.65 -10.20
C TYR A 721 6.55 17.34 -11.45
N PRO A 722 6.82 17.97 -12.60
CA PRO A 722 5.99 17.82 -13.80
C PRO A 722 6.09 16.41 -14.41
N ASN A 723 5.14 16.06 -15.27
CA ASN A 723 5.15 14.83 -16.07
C ASN A 723 4.96 15.15 -17.56
N ASP A 724 5.14 14.15 -18.43
CA ASP A 724 5.07 14.34 -19.89
C ASP A 724 3.72 14.93 -20.34
N GLN A 725 2.62 14.49 -19.73
CA GLN A 725 1.28 14.98 -20.09
C GLN A 725 1.13 16.48 -19.80
N LEU A 726 1.55 16.95 -18.62
CA LEU A 726 1.51 18.37 -18.29
C LEU A 726 2.38 19.18 -19.25
N PHE A 727 3.59 18.69 -19.57
CA PHE A 727 4.46 19.37 -20.51
C PHE A 727 3.93 19.39 -21.94
N THR A 728 3.29 18.32 -22.41
CA THR A 728 2.65 18.29 -23.73
C THR A 728 1.60 19.39 -23.85
N VAL A 729 0.64 19.46 -22.92
CA VAL A 729 -0.42 20.48 -22.97
C VAL A 729 0.14 21.90 -22.75
N TYR A 730 1.18 22.04 -21.92
CA TYR A 730 1.91 23.29 -21.74
C TYR A 730 2.53 23.77 -23.06
N ILE A 731 3.29 22.92 -23.75
CA ILE A 731 3.94 23.25 -25.05
C ILE A 731 2.88 23.61 -26.09
N GLU A 732 1.82 22.80 -26.23
CA GLU A 732 0.70 23.05 -27.16
C GLU A 732 0.02 24.41 -26.89
N SER A 733 -0.16 24.75 -25.62
CA SER A 733 -0.70 26.06 -25.21
C SER A 733 0.24 27.19 -25.59
N LEU A 734 1.54 27.08 -25.27
CA LEU A 734 2.49 28.12 -25.63
C LEU A 734 2.57 28.35 -27.14
N GLN A 735 2.51 27.28 -27.94
CA GLN A 735 2.49 27.36 -29.40
C GLN A 735 1.23 28.08 -29.90
N THR A 736 0.05 27.65 -29.43
CA THR A 736 -1.25 28.21 -29.83
C THR A 736 -1.35 29.71 -29.52
N PHE A 737 -0.85 30.13 -28.36
CA PHE A 737 -0.87 31.53 -27.92
C PHE A 737 0.41 32.32 -28.23
N LYS A 738 1.29 31.77 -29.09
CA LYS A 738 2.53 32.43 -29.57
C LYS A 738 3.47 32.93 -28.45
N ARG A 739 3.59 32.18 -27.36
CA ARG A 739 4.48 32.43 -26.22
C ARG A 739 5.90 31.92 -26.50
N THR A 740 6.56 32.56 -27.46
CA THR A 740 7.86 32.10 -28.01
C THR A 740 9.02 32.19 -27.02
N LYS A 741 8.97 33.12 -26.06
CA LYS A 741 10.00 33.28 -25.03
C LYS A 741 9.99 32.08 -24.07
N GLU A 742 8.81 31.71 -23.60
CA GLU A 742 8.59 30.58 -22.70
C GLU A 742 8.94 29.25 -23.38
N LEU A 743 8.62 29.11 -24.68
CA LEU A 743 9.06 27.96 -25.50
C LEU A 743 10.58 27.87 -25.56
N GLY A 744 11.28 28.98 -25.85
CA GLY A 744 12.75 28.99 -25.91
C GLY A 744 13.44 28.68 -24.57
N GLN A 745 12.78 28.97 -23.44
CA GLN A 745 13.29 28.65 -22.10
C GLN A 745 13.02 27.21 -21.66
N PHE A 746 12.19 26.47 -22.39
CA PHE A 746 11.74 25.14 -21.97
C PHE A 746 12.88 24.14 -21.78
N LEU A 747 13.83 24.09 -22.71
CA LEU A 747 14.97 23.16 -22.62
C LEU A 747 15.86 23.44 -21.39
N PHE A 748 16.08 24.72 -21.06
CA PHE A 748 16.82 25.10 -19.85
C PHE A 748 16.08 24.62 -18.60
N LYS A 749 14.76 24.84 -18.53
CA LYS A 749 13.94 24.34 -17.42
C LYS A 749 14.03 22.82 -17.27
N LEU A 750 14.07 22.05 -18.36
CA LEU A 750 14.24 20.60 -18.29
C LEU A 750 15.62 20.19 -17.75
N VAL A 751 16.67 20.94 -18.06
CA VAL A 751 18.01 20.74 -17.50
C VAL A 751 18.00 21.00 -16.00
N ASP A 752 17.45 22.13 -15.55
CA ASP A 752 17.38 22.51 -14.14
C ASP A 752 16.58 21.49 -13.29
N LEU A 753 15.50 20.96 -13.88
CA LEU A 753 14.71 19.88 -13.30
C LEU A 753 15.39 18.51 -13.33
N LYS A 754 16.51 18.34 -14.04
CA LYS A 754 17.12 17.05 -14.35
C LYS A 754 16.11 16.07 -14.98
N TYR A 755 15.23 16.60 -15.83
CA TYR A 755 14.11 15.85 -16.38
C TYR A 755 14.55 14.88 -17.49
N PRO A 756 14.18 13.59 -17.44
CA PRO A 756 14.47 12.64 -18.51
C PRO A 756 13.45 12.80 -19.65
N LEU A 757 13.78 13.64 -20.63
CA LEU A 757 12.91 13.93 -21.77
C LEU A 757 12.69 12.69 -22.64
N SER A 758 11.43 12.32 -22.89
CA SER A 758 11.04 11.21 -23.77
C SER A 758 11.02 11.63 -25.24
N GLU A 759 11.21 10.68 -26.16
CA GLU A 759 11.21 10.96 -27.61
C GLU A 759 9.90 11.60 -28.07
N LYS A 760 8.77 11.15 -27.52
CA LYS A 760 7.44 11.70 -27.82
C LYS A 760 7.34 13.18 -27.43
N LEU A 761 7.72 13.52 -26.19
CA LEU A 761 7.67 14.90 -25.72
C LEU A 761 8.68 15.78 -26.47
N PHE A 762 9.85 15.24 -26.82
CA PHE A 762 10.84 15.92 -27.64
C PHE A 762 10.25 16.27 -29.02
N ARG A 763 9.59 15.32 -29.69
CA ARG A 763 8.91 15.56 -30.98
C ARG A 763 7.84 16.64 -30.85
N THR A 764 6.99 16.58 -29.83
CA THR A 764 5.99 17.63 -29.56
C THR A 764 6.63 19.01 -29.43
N TYR A 765 7.79 19.11 -28.76
CA TYR A 765 8.53 20.38 -28.67
C TYR A 765 9.07 20.84 -30.03
N LEU A 766 9.68 19.94 -30.81
CA LEU A 766 10.21 20.25 -32.14
C LEU A 766 9.14 20.68 -33.13
N ASP A 767 7.94 20.12 -33.04
CA ASP A 767 6.81 20.46 -33.91
C ASP A 767 6.32 21.91 -33.71
N THR A 768 6.79 22.59 -32.65
CA THR A 768 6.53 24.02 -32.44
C THR A 768 7.45 24.96 -33.22
N PHE A 769 8.56 24.45 -33.76
CA PHE A 769 9.55 25.22 -34.51
C PHE A 769 9.52 24.88 -36.00
N ASP A 770 10.17 25.71 -36.82
CA ASP A 770 10.32 25.41 -38.23
C ASP A 770 11.28 24.23 -38.46
N THR A 771 11.26 23.69 -39.68
CA THR A 771 12.04 22.49 -40.03
C THR A 771 13.55 22.73 -39.98
N TYR A 772 13.99 23.99 -40.06
CA TYR A 772 15.39 24.36 -39.99
C TYR A 772 15.87 24.31 -38.53
N ASP A 773 15.20 25.05 -37.63
CA ASP A 773 15.49 25.09 -36.20
C ASP A 773 15.46 23.67 -35.59
N SER A 774 14.45 22.87 -35.95
CA SER A 774 14.31 21.50 -35.44
C SER A 774 15.42 20.56 -35.89
N ARG A 775 15.86 20.66 -37.16
CA ARG A 775 17.02 19.89 -37.66
C ARG A 775 18.32 20.35 -37.03
N GLU A 776 18.52 21.66 -36.91
CA GLU A 776 19.73 22.24 -36.33
C GLU A 776 19.96 21.74 -34.89
N LEU A 777 18.92 21.67 -34.07
CA LEU A 777 19.01 21.13 -32.71
C LEU A 777 19.38 19.64 -32.70
N ILE A 778 18.72 18.82 -33.54
CA ILE A 778 19.01 17.38 -33.65
C ILE A 778 20.44 17.15 -34.11
N ASP A 779 20.89 17.87 -35.14
CA ASP A 779 22.24 17.74 -35.69
C ASP A 779 23.31 18.13 -34.65
N CYS A 780 23.06 19.20 -33.87
CA CYS A 780 23.95 19.59 -32.78
C CYS A 780 24.03 18.53 -31.67
N LEU A 781 22.89 17.96 -31.25
CA LEU A 781 22.86 16.90 -30.23
C LEU A 781 23.56 15.63 -30.71
N ASN A 782 23.33 15.21 -31.96
CA ASN A 782 23.97 14.04 -32.55
C ASN A 782 25.49 14.24 -32.73
N LEU A 783 25.92 15.43 -33.17
CA LEU A 783 27.34 15.78 -33.27
C LEU A 783 28.00 15.77 -31.90
N TYR A 784 27.34 16.32 -30.87
CA TYR A 784 27.87 16.33 -29.51
C TYR A 784 27.97 14.91 -28.93
N GLN A 785 26.95 14.06 -29.09
CA GLN A 785 26.99 12.66 -28.66
C GLN A 785 28.15 11.90 -29.30
N LYS A 786 28.37 12.07 -30.61
CA LYS A 786 29.50 11.47 -31.32
C LYS A 786 30.84 11.96 -30.76
N ASN A 787 30.98 13.27 -30.56
CA ASN A 787 32.18 13.85 -29.94
C ASN A 787 32.42 13.31 -28.53
N PHE A 788 31.36 13.20 -27.72
CA PHE A 788 31.41 12.70 -26.35
C PHE A 788 31.84 11.22 -26.28
N GLU A 789 31.33 10.37 -27.16
CA GLU A 789 31.75 8.96 -27.26
C GLU A 789 33.23 8.82 -27.60
N ILE A 790 33.74 9.65 -28.53
CA ILE A 790 35.17 9.68 -28.90
C ILE A 790 36.02 10.13 -27.71
N LEU A 791 35.60 11.18 -26.99
CA LEU A 791 36.30 11.68 -25.81
C LEU A 791 36.29 10.66 -24.66
N ARG A 792 35.16 9.97 -24.44
CA ARG A 792 35.01 8.94 -23.41
C ARG A 792 35.88 7.71 -23.66
N ALA A 793 36.21 7.40 -24.92
CA ALA A 793 37.11 6.32 -25.29
C ALA A 793 38.61 6.64 -25.04
N CYS A 794 38.95 7.87 -24.66
CA CYS A 794 40.33 8.27 -24.39
C CYS A 794 40.79 7.76 -23.01
N GLY A 795 41.83 6.92 -22.99
CA GLY A 795 42.37 6.35 -21.76
C GLY A 795 43.32 7.26 -20.96
N THR A 796 43.69 8.43 -21.47
CA THR A 796 44.60 9.38 -20.78
C THR A 796 44.18 10.83 -20.99
N GLU A 797 44.47 11.68 -20.00
CA GLU A 797 44.14 13.11 -20.03
C GLU A 797 44.82 13.85 -21.20
N TRP A 798 46.08 13.49 -21.51
CA TRP A 798 46.80 14.05 -22.66
C TRP A 798 46.09 13.72 -23.97
N LYS A 799 45.68 12.47 -24.18
CA LYS A 799 44.95 12.03 -25.39
C LYS A 799 43.58 12.69 -25.48
N LEU A 800 42.93 12.92 -24.35
CA LEU A 800 41.65 13.65 -24.28
C LEU A 800 41.82 15.11 -24.72
N LYS A 801 42.85 15.82 -24.25
CA LYS A 801 43.15 17.21 -24.67
C LYS A 801 43.51 17.31 -26.15
N GLU A 802 44.34 16.40 -26.67
CA GLU A 802 44.69 16.31 -28.09
C GLU A 802 43.46 16.03 -28.96
N THR A 803 42.64 15.06 -28.54
CA THR A 803 41.44 14.66 -29.29
C THR A 803 40.39 15.76 -29.29
N LYS A 804 40.17 16.45 -28.15
CA LYS A 804 39.23 17.58 -28.06
C LYS A 804 39.59 18.72 -29.03
N LYS A 805 40.88 19.01 -29.25
CA LYS A 805 41.33 20.02 -30.22
C LYS A 805 41.04 19.64 -31.68
N ARG A 806 40.92 18.35 -31.98
CA ARG A 806 40.71 17.81 -33.34
C ARG A 806 39.23 17.60 -33.67
N LEU A 807 38.35 17.58 -32.67
CA LEU A 807 36.93 17.39 -32.87
C LEU A 807 36.26 18.67 -33.37
N PRO A 808 35.23 18.56 -34.23
CA PRO A 808 34.48 19.71 -34.69
C PRO A 808 33.76 20.39 -33.53
N VAL A 809 33.84 21.73 -33.47
CA VAL A 809 33.13 22.51 -32.45
C VAL A 809 31.64 22.44 -32.74
N VAL A 810 30.86 21.99 -31.76
CA VAL A 810 29.40 21.99 -31.85
C VAL A 810 28.91 23.43 -31.65
N LYS A 811 28.28 23.99 -32.68
CA LYS A 811 27.66 25.32 -32.65
C LYS A 811 26.35 25.25 -33.40
N ALA A 812 25.28 25.75 -32.77
CA ALA A 812 24.02 26.00 -33.46
C ALA A 812 23.95 27.43 -33.97
N LYS A 813 23.15 27.64 -35.01
CA LYS A 813 22.66 28.95 -35.42
C LYS A 813 21.19 29.11 -35.02
N GLY A 814 20.74 30.36 -34.83
CA GLY A 814 19.34 30.65 -34.58
C GLY A 814 18.92 30.46 -33.12
N LYS A 815 17.70 29.97 -32.87
CA LYS A 815 17.05 30.02 -31.55
C LYS A 815 17.73 29.16 -30.48
N PHE A 816 18.48 28.13 -30.89
CA PHE A 816 19.14 27.20 -29.97
C PHE A 816 20.61 27.55 -29.68
N GLU A 817 21.13 28.67 -30.18
CA GLU A 817 22.54 29.03 -30.00
C GLU A 817 22.96 29.11 -28.52
N SER A 818 22.14 29.71 -27.66
CA SER A 818 22.43 29.79 -26.21
C SER A 818 22.43 28.42 -25.55
N PHE A 819 21.42 27.60 -25.85
CA PHE A 819 21.30 26.25 -25.28
C PHE A 819 22.48 25.36 -25.71
N VAL A 820 22.88 25.43 -26.99
CA VAL A 820 23.97 24.62 -27.54
C VAL A 820 25.34 25.01 -26.96
N LYS A 821 25.54 26.27 -26.59
CA LYS A 821 26.77 26.72 -25.90
C LYS A 821 26.97 26.04 -24.54
N ASP A 822 25.87 25.73 -23.85
CA ASP A 822 25.91 25.16 -22.50
C ASP A 822 25.81 23.62 -22.47
N LEU A 823 25.79 22.95 -23.64
CA LEU A 823 25.72 21.49 -23.73
C LEU A 823 26.83 20.80 -22.94
N GLU A 824 28.05 21.33 -22.96
CA GLU A 824 29.18 20.69 -22.28
C GLU A 824 28.99 20.64 -20.75
N MET A 825 28.45 21.71 -20.16
CA MET A 825 28.19 21.75 -18.71
C MET A 825 27.03 20.84 -18.31
N ASN A 826 26.05 20.68 -19.19
CA ASN A 826 24.77 20.01 -18.89
C ASN A 826 24.66 18.59 -19.48
N TRP A 827 25.70 18.09 -20.13
CA TRP A 827 25.65 16.84 -20.89
C TRP A 827 25.28 15.60 -20.06
N GLU A 828 25.63 15.60 -18.77
CA GLU A 828 25.27 14.48 -17.89
C GLU A 828 23.75 14.27 -17.79
N ILE A 829 22.98 15.34 -17.95
CA ILE A 829 21.52 15.34 -17.94
C ILE A 829 21.00 15.16 -19.36
N ILE A 830 21.47 15.99 -20.29
CA ILE A 830 20.99 16.03 -21.68
C ILE A 830 21.28 14.69 -22.38
N GLY A 831 22.42 14.06 -22.15
CA GLY A 831 22.77 12.76 -22.71
C GLY A 831 21.87 11.60 -22.23
N ARG A 832 20.97 11.84 -21.27
CA ARG A 832 19.93 10.89 -20.83
C ARG A 832 18.59 11.11 -21.52
N TRP A 833 18.44 12.19 -22.28
CA TRP A 833 17.24 12.44 -23.06
C TRP A 833 17.14 11.44 -24.22
N ASP A 834 15.91 11.11 -24.58
CA ASP A 834 15.61 10.30 -25.75
C ASP A 834 15.12 11.25 -26.84
N TRP A 835 15.97 11.51 -27.84
CA TRP A 835 15.64 12.37 -28.98
C TRP A 835 15.74 11.57 -30.30
N PRO A 836 15.05 12.00 -31.36
CA PRO A 836 15.11 11.32 -32.65
C PRO A 836 16.56 11.27 -33.17
N LYS A 837 17.12 10.07 -33.26
CA LYS A 837 18.44 9.84 -33.85
C LYS A 837 18.26 9.57 -35.34
N ASN A 838 19.00 10.31 -36.17
CA ASN A 838 19.05 10.07 -37.62
C ASN A 838 19.81 8.79 -37.96
#